data_AF-A0A5N6LVM6-F1
#
_entry.id   AF-A0A5N6LVM6-F1
#
_cell.length_a   1.000
_cell.length_b   1.000
_cell.length_c   1.000
_cell.angle_alpha   90.00
_cell.angle_beta   90.00
_cell.angle_gamma   90.00
#
_symmetry.space_group_name_H-M   'P 1'
#
loop_
_entity.id
_entity.type
_entity.pdbx_description
1 polymer ?
#
loop_
_entity_poly.entity_id
_entity_poly.type
_entity_poly.pdbx_seq_one_letter_code
_entity_poly.pdbx_strand_id
1 'polypeptide(L)'
;MASVSSQPQFRYTQTPSKVLHLRNLPWECTEEELIELGKPFGKVVNTKCNVGANRNQAFIEFAEQNQAIAMISYYASSSEPAQVRGKTVYLQYSNRQEIVNNKTSADVAGNVLLVTIEGNDARLVSIDVMHLVFSAFGFVHKITTFEKTAGFQALVQFTDSETATSAKDALDGRSIPRYLIPELGPCSLKITYSAHTDLSVKFQSHRSRDYTNPMLPVASSAIDATGQFSLGLDGKKIESESNVLLASIENMQYAVTLDVLQTVFSAFGPVLKIAMFDKNGGVQALIQYPDVQTAVVAKEALEGHCIYDGGFCKLHVSYSRHTDLSIKVNNDRSRDYTMPAAPLMNAQPSILGHQPPSAAPPPYNAATQYMPGPEGYTAAFFLCNPPIFSQTPHHSTRSRFRPHRSFNFNHLTSSTSSQNKPFFCALHQDNVDSTSDSASSSNDDWNSVPKLEQESPAQVNAIGDTEASINNQGKGLGLLVFLMGFFARLKSGFDRMLLSEWFSWWPFWRREKRLEMLVSEADAYPKDAAKQTALLVELNKHSPESVIKRFEQREYAVDSRGVVEYIRALVATNAISEYLPDDQSGKPSTLSALLQELKERASGNLDESFLSPGISERQPLHVMMVDQKASNRSHFAQELISTILFTVAVGLMWVMGAAALQRYISGLGGMGTPGVGSSSSYSSKDFNKEIVPEKNIKTFKDVKGCDDAKQELEEVVEYLKNPGKFTRLGGKLPKGILLTGPPGTGKTLLAKAIAGEAGVPFFYRAGSEFEEMFVGVGARRVRSLFQAAKKKAPCIIFIDEIDAVGSTRKQWEGHTKKTLHQLLVEMDGFEQNEGIILMAATNLPDILDPALTRPGRFDRHIVVTNPDVKGRQEILDLYLHDKPLAEDVDVYAVARGTPGFNGADLANLVNIAAIKAAVEGSEKVNAAQLEFAKDRIIMGTERKTMFLSEESKKLTAYHESGHAIVALNTDGAHPIHKATIVPRGSALGMVTQLPLNDETSVSKKQLLARLDVCMGGRVAEEIIFGPDYVTTGASTDLQSATEIAQYMVSSYGMSDAIGPVHLKERPGSEMQTRIDAEVVRLLKDAYDRVKSLLKKHEKSLHALAYALLEHETLNAEEIKRILGPSQEGKSSVLPDQDVFQEQEEGELVLA
;
A
#
# COMPACT_ATOMS: atom_id res chain seq x y z
N MET A 1 -28.38 24.83 58.75
CA MET A 1 -29.01 25.28 57.48
C MET A 1 -27.96 25.17 56.39
N ALA A 2 -28.29 24.62 55.21
CA ALA A 2 -27.31 24.37 54.15
C ALA A 2 -27.39 25.44 53.06
N SER A 3 -26.26 26.09 52.76
CA SER A 3 -26.13 27.04 51.65
C SER A 3 -25.81 26.31 50.34
N VAL A 4 -26.83 26.07 49.52
CA VAL A 4 -26.66 25.48 48.18
C VAL A 4 -25.99 26.50 47.26
N SER A 5 -24.82 26.14 46.71
CA SER A 5 -24.08 26.99 45.76
C SER A 5 -24.75 26.97 44.39
N SER A 6 -25.46 28.04 44.04
CA SER A 6 -26.12 28.19 42.74
C SER A 6 -25.11 28.47 41.61
N GLN A 7 -24.86 27.47 40.77
CA GLN A 7 -24.32 27.74 39.43
C GLN A 7 -25.42 28.41 38.58
N PRO A 8 -25.12 29.47 37.81
CA PRO A 8 -26.11 30.10 36.95
C PRO A 8 -26.54 29.13 35.85
N GLN A 9 -27.84 28.78 35.80
CA GLN A 9 -28.37 27.84 34.82
C GLN A 9 -28.27 28.33 33.36
N PHE A 10 -28.11 29.65 33.16
CA PHE A 10 -28.24 30.31 31.87
C PHE A 10 -26.93 30.95 31.42
N ARG A 11 -26.52 30.65 30.17
CA ARG A 11 -25.45 31.37 29.46
C ARG A 11 -26.07 32.26 28.37
N TYR A 12 -26.10 33.56 28.61
CA TYR A 12 -26.63 34.58 27.68
C TYR A 12 -25.78 34.80 26.41
N THR A 13 -24.82 33.92 26.11
CA THR A 13 -23.81 34.10 25.05
C THR A 13 -24.20 33.46 23.71
N GLN A 14 -25.50 33.32 23.43
CA GLN A 14 -26.03 32.76 22.19
C GLN A 14 -27.20 33.58 21.67
N THR A 15 -27.29 33.68 20.34
CA THR A 15 -28.47 34.20 19.65
C THR A 15 -29.72 33.39 20.03
N PRO A 16 -30.85 34.03 20.39
CA PRO A 16 -32.09 33.31 20.65
C PRO A 16 -32.54 32.46 19.45
N SER A 17 -33.17 31.32 19.72
CA SER A 17 -33.67 30.36 18.74
C SER A 17 -35.01 29.80 19.21
N LYS A 18 -35.90 29.41 18.28
CA LYS A 18 -37.13 28.67 18.61
C LYS A 18 -36.87 27.24 19.12
N VAL A 19 -35.65 26.74 19.00
CA VAL A 19 -35.23 25.43 19.55
C VAL A 19 -34.37 25.60 20.80
N LEU A 20 -34.76 24.92 21.87
CA LEU A 20 -34.01 24.82 23.13
C LEU A 20 -33.30 23.47 23.25
N HIS A 21 -32.11 23.47 23.86
CA HIS A 21 -31.35 22.30 24.28
C HIS A 21 -31.50 22.12 25.79
N LEU A 22 -32.05 20.99 26.20
CA LEU A 22 -32.25 20.60 27.60
C LEU A 22 -31.19 19.57 28.00
N ARG A 23 -30.63 19.71 29.21
CA ARG A 23 -29.57 18.83 29.75
C ARG A 23 -29.85 18.44 31.20
N ASN A 24 -29.25 17.33 31.64
CA ASN A 24 -29.43 16.72 32.96
C ASN A 24 -30.84 16.14 33.19
N LEU A 25 -31.47 15.66 32.12
CA LEU A 25 -32.75 14.94 32.20
C LEU A 25 -32.57 13.59 32.90
N PRO A 26 -33.65 13.02 33.48
CA PRO A 26 -33.62 11.63 33.95
C PRO A 26 -33.36 10.66 32.79
N TRP A 27 -32.85 9.48 33.15
CA TRP A 27 -32.76 8.35 32.23
C TRP A 27 -34.19 7.92 31.87
N GLU A 28 -34.45 7.62 30.59
CA GLU A 28 -35.79 7.29 30.10
C GLU A 28 -36.84 8.40 30.35
N CYS A 29 -36.42 9.65 30.11
CA CYS A 29 -37.34 10.77 29.93
C CYS A 29 -38.12 10.59 28.61
N THR A 30 -39.45 10.80 28.65
CA THR A 30 -40.34 10.59 27.50
C THR A 30 -40.59 11.90 26.73
N GLU A 31 -41.33 11.82 25.61
CA GLU A 31 -41.66 13.01 24.80
C GLU A 31 -42.77 13.85 25.48
N GLU A 32 -43.71 13.18 26.15
CA GLU A 32 -44.84 13.78 26.86
C GLU A 32 -44.37 14.69 27.99
N GLU A 33 -43.33 14.28 28.74
CA GLU A 33 -42.74 15.07 29.83
C GLU A 33 -42.05 16.36 29.33
N LEU A 34 -41.47 16.31 28.13
CA LEU A 34 -40.87 17.48 27.48
C LEU A 34 -41.94 18.43 26.94
N ILE A 35 -43.02 17.88 26.39
CA ILE A 35 -44.20 18.64 25.96
C ILE A 35 -44.85 19.31 27.17
N GLU A 36 -45.06 18.60 28.28
CA GLU A 36 -45.64 19.14 29.52
C GLU A 36 -44.79 20.28 30.10
N LEU A 37 -43.46 20.12 30.15
CA LEU A 37 -42.54 21.17 30.59
C LEU A 37 -42.60 22.43 29.69
N GLY A 38 -42.77 22.27 28.38
CA GLY A 38 -42.84 23.38 27.43
C GLY A 38 -44.21 24.06 27.33
N LYS A 39 -45.30 23.31 27.57
CA LYS A 39 -46.70 23.72 27.39
C LYS A 39 -47.12 25.06 28.04
N PRO A 40 -46.60 25.48 29.21
CA PRO A 40 -46.96 26.78 29.80
C PRO A 40 -46.49 27.99 28.98
N PHE A 41 -45.48 27.82 28.12
CA PHE A 41 -44.79 28.93 27.44
C PHE A 41 -45.17 29.08 25.96
N GLY A 42 -45.83 28.07 25.37
CA GLY A 42 -46.23 28.09 23.98
C GLY A 42 -46.57 26.72 23.40
N LYS A 43 -46.79 26.69 22.08
CA LYS A 43 -47.04 25.45 21.36
C LYS A 43 -45.70 24.81 21.01
N VAL A 44 -45.39 23.69 21.68
CA VAL A 44 -44.33 22.78 21.24
C VAL A 44 -44.72 22.16 19.89
N VAL A 45 -43.80 22.17 18.93
CA VAL A 45 -43.98 21.66 17.55
C VAL A 45 -43.29 20.31 17.38
N ASN A 46 -42.06 20.18 17.88
CA ASN A 46 -41.27 18.96 17.88
C ASN A 46 -40.57 18.82 19.24
N THR A 47 -40.36 17.60 19.72
CA THR A 47 -39.27 17.32 20.68
C THR A 47 -38.33 16.25 20.13
N LYS A 48 -37.22 16.05 20.84
CA LYS A 48 -36.30 14.95 20.59
C LYS A 48 -35.59 14.55 21.88
N CYS A 49 -36.14 13.55 22.57
CA CYS A 49 -35.59 13.00 23.81
C CYS A 49 -34.34 12.13 23.60
N ASN A 50 -33.71 11.72 24.71
CA ASN A 50 -32.66 10.69 24.78
C ASN A 50 -31.44 10.89 23.87
N VAL A 51 -31.05 12.14 23.57
CA VAL A 51 -29.88 12.45 22.73
C VAL A 51 -28.57 12.58 23.52
N GLY A 52 -27.45 12.40 22.81
CA GLY A 52 -26.11 12.31 23.39
C GLY A 52 -25.78 10.91 23.93
N ALA A 53 -24.48 10.61 24.11
CA ALA A 53 -24.01 9.28 24.50
C ALA A 53 -24.67 8.72 25.79
N ASN A 54 -24.97 9.62 26.75
CA ASN A 54 -25.54 9.26 28.05
C ASN A 54 -27.08 9.30 28.07
N ARG A 55 -27.75 9.55 26.92
CA ARG A 55 -29.20 9.72 26.76
C ARG A 55 -29.87 10.76 27.69
N ASN A 56 -29.10 11.66 28.30
CA ASN A 56 -29.56 12.58 29.36
C ASN A 56 -29.82 14.03 28.88
N GLN A 57 -30.12 14.19 27.59
CA GLN A 57 -30.36 15.47 26.93
C GLN A 57 -31.55 15.36 25.97
N ALA A 58 -32.18 16.50 25.68
CA ALA A 58 -33.27 16.60 24.71
C ALA A 58 -33.25 17.94 23.95
N PHE A 59 -34.01 18.01 22.86
CA PHE A 59 -34.37 19.28 22.23
C PHE A 59 -35.88 19.49 22.27
N ILE A 60 -36.32 20.74 22.40
CA ILE A 60 -37.72 21.17 22.29
C ILE A 60 -37.77 22.31 21.27
N GLU A 61 -38.68 22.23 20.29
CA GLU A 61 -38.96 23.29 19.32
C GLU A 61 -40.31 23.93 19.63
N PHE A 62 -40.34 25.24 19.75
CA PHE A 62 -41.57 26.03 19.86
C PHE A 62 -42.01 26.55 18.49
N ALA A 63 -43.31 26.81 18.34
CA ALA A 63 -43.87 27.40 17.13
C ALA A 63 -43.30 28.80 16.85
N GLU A 64 -43.08 29.59 17.90
CA GLU A 64 -42.56 30.96 17.80
C GLU A 64 -41.29 31.12 18.64
N GLN A 65 -40.31 31.87 18.12
CA GLN A 65 -39.06 32.17 18.83
C GLN A 65 -39.32 32.89 20.17
N ASN A 66 -40.38 33.70 20.25
CA ASN A 66 -40.80 34.40 21.45
C ASN A 66 -41.25 33.46 22.59
N GLN A 67 -41.75 32.26 22.27
CA GLN A 67 -42.17 31.25 23.27
C GLN A 67 -40.95 30.57 23.91
N ALA A 68 -39.93 30.26 23.10
CA ALA A 68 -38.63 29.78 23.59
C ALA A 68 -37.90 30.82 24.46
N ILE A 69 -37.99 32.11 24.08
CA ILE A 69 -37.50 33.23 24.90
C ILE A 69 -38.27 33.33 26.22
N ALA A 70 -39.60 33.22 26.19
CA ALA A 70 -40.44 33.28 27.40
C ALA A 70 -40.09 32.16 28.39
N MET A 71 -39.88 30.93 27.92
CA MET A 71 -39.47 29.79 28.76
C MET A 71 -38.12 30.03 29.44
N ILE A 72 -37.10 30.47 28.70
CA ILE A 72 -35.77 30.76 29.27
C ILE A 72 -35.83 31.95 30.23
N SER A 73 -36.52 33.03 29.87
CA SER A 73 -36.65 34.22 30.74
C SER A 73 -37.41 33.91 32.02
N TYR A 74 -38.48 33.10 31.96
CA TYR A 74 -39.23 32.68 33.14
C TYR A 74 -38.34 31.91 34.12
N TYR A 75 -37.71 30.82 33.69
CA TYR A 75 -36.84 30.02 34.57
C TYR A 75 -35.53 30.74 34.97
N ALA A 76 -35.13 31.81 34.27
CA ALA A 76 -34.04 32.70 34.68
C ALA A 76 -34.45 33.75 35.74
N SER A 77 -35.74 34.03 35.89
CA SER A 77 -36.30 34.95 36.90
C SER A 77 -37.03 34.26 38.06
N SER A 78 -37.45 33.02 37.87
CA SER A 78 -38.12 32.18 38.87
C SER A 78 -37.15 31.74 39.97
N SER A 79 -37.63 31.67 41.22
CA SER A 79 -36.93 31.00 42.32
C SER A 79 -36.95 29.47 42.20
N GLU A 80 -37.89 28.93 41.43
CA GLU A 80 -38.00 27.49 41.16
C GLU A 80 -37.38 27.15 39.80
N PRO A 81 -36.31 26.34 39.75
CA PRO A 81 -35.68 25.93 38.50
C PRO A 81 -36.51 24.86 37.80
N ALA A 82 -36.41 24.80 36.47
CA ALA A 82 -37.06 23.77 35.66
C ALA A 82 -36.66 22.36 36.14
N GLN A 83 -37.64 21.47 36.32
CA GLN A 83 -37.43 20.12 36.82
C GLN A 83 -38.27 19.10 36.05
N VAL A 84 -37.71 17.90 35.85
CA VAL A 84 -38.42 16.72 35.33
C VAL A 84 -38.12 15.54 36.26
N ARG A 85 -39.16 14.87 36.78
CA ARG A 85 -39.06 13.83 37.83
C ARG A 85 -38.16 14.24 39.02
N GLY A 86 -38.25 15.48 39.47
CA GLY A 86 -37.44 16.04 40.57
C GLY A 86 -35.95 16.25 40.26
N LYS A 87 -35.50 16.09 39.01
CA LYS A 87 -34.15 16.49 38.58
C LYS A 87 -34.15 17.86 37.93
N THR A 88 -33.26 18.73 38.40
CA THR A 88 -33.01 20.05 37.82
C THR A 88 -32.50 19.93 36.38
N VAL A 89 -33.25 20.52 35.44
CA VAL A 89 -32.92 20.56 34.01
C VAL A 89 -32.27 21.90 33.68
N TYR A 90 -31.21 21.88 32.88
CA TYR A 90 -30.56 23.10 32.37
C TYR A 90 -31.04 23.40 30.95
N LEU A 91 -31.46 24.64 30.71
CA LEU A 91 -31.96 25.11 29.41
C LEU A 91 -30.92 26.03 28.74
N GLN A 92 -30.71 25.82 27.45
CA GLN A 92 -29.81 26.62 26.62
C GLN A 92 -30.42 26.80 25.23
N TYR A 93 -30.18 27.92 24.54
CA TYR A 93 -30.58 28.04 23.13
C TYR A 93 -29.80 27.04 22.27
N SER A 94 -30.49 26.38 21.34
CA SER A 94 -29.84 25.49 20.37
C SER A 94 -29.24 26.30 19.23
N ASN A 95 -28.05 25.90 18.76
CA ASN A 95 -27.47 26.42 17.51
C ASN A 95 -28.23 25.91 16.26
N ARG A 96 -29.27 25.07 16.43
CA ARG A 96 -30.21 24.68 15.38
C ARG A 96 -31.39 25.64 15.39
N GLN A 97 -31.88 26.03 14.22
CA GLN A 97 -33.12 26.79 14.10
C GLN A 97 -34.36 25.89 14.14
N GLU A 98 -34.26 24.61 13.74
CA GLU A 98 -35.38 23.66 13.70
C GLU A 98 -34.95 22.25 14.17
N ILE A 99 -35.89 21.43 14.66
CA ILE A 99 -35.66 20.01 14.93
C ILE A 99 -36.07 19.21 13.69
N VAL A 100 -35.08 18.76 12.91
CA VAL A 100 -35.30 17.77 11.85
C VAL A 100 -35.66 16.42 12.49
N ASN A 101 -36.96 16.19 12.66
CA ASN A 101 -37.54 14.95 13.12
C ASN A 101 -37.86 14.05 11.92
N ASN A 102 -36.95 13.12 11.61
CA ASN A 102 -37.23 11.94 10.77
C ASN A 102 -38.15 10.93 11.51
N LYS A 103 -39.23 11.42 12.13
CA LYS A 103 -40.18 10.69 12.98
C LYS A 103 -41.57 11.35 13.03
N THR A 104 -42.11 11.80 11.90
CA THR A 104 -43.58 11.96 11.69
C THR A 104 -43.96 12.02 10.20
N SER A 105 -43.38 11.14 9.39
CA SER A 105 -43.85 10.86 8.01
C SER A 105 -43.88 9.35 7.73
N ALA A 106 -44.14 8.56 8.79
CA ALA A 106 -44.07 7.09 8.77
C ALA A 106 -45.42 6.40 9.06
N ASP A 107 -46.44 7.19 9.44
CA ASP A 107 -47.85 6.77 9.60
C ASP A 107 -48.83 7.62 8.77
N VAL A 108 -48.33 8.51 7.92
CA VAL A 108 -49.12 9.05 6.80
C VAL A 108 -49.09 8.00 5.70
N ALA A 109 -50.27 7.51 5.29
CA ALA A 109 -50.38 6.49 4.25
C ALA A 109 -49.74 6.96 2.94
N GLY A 110 -48.85 6.16 2.38
CA GLY A 110 -48.07 6.47 1.19
C GLY A 110 -47.75 5.23 0.38
N ASN A 111 -47.49 5.42 -0.91
CA ASN A 111 -47.22 4.35 -1.88
C ASN A 111 -45.85 3.66 -1.70
N VAL A 112 -44.98 4.16 -0.81
CA VAL A 112 -43.68 3.57 -0.51
C VAL A 112 -43.62 3.11 0.94
N LEU A 113 -43.31 1.83 1.14
CA LEU A 113 -43.09 1.20 2.44
C LEU A 113 -41.60 1.11 2.76
N LEU A 114 -41.25 1.40 4.00
CA LEU A 114 -39.96 1.08 4.62
C LEU A 114 -40.12 -0.20 5.45
N VAL A 115 -39.55 -1.29 4.95
CA VAL A 115 -39.53 -2.60 5.57
C VAL A 115 -38.20 -2.79 6.30
N THR A 116 -38.22 -3.13 7.57
CA THR A 116 -37.07 -3.63 8.32
C THR A 116 -37.18 -5.14 8.44
N ILE A 117 -36.07 -5.84 8.20
CA ILE A 117 -36.02 -7.30 8.29
C ILE A 117 -35.22 -7.65 9.56
N GLU A 118 -35.91 -8.19 10.55
CA GLU A 118 -35.35 -8.54 11.87
C GLU A 118 -35.08 -10.07 11.90
N GLY A 119 -33.81 -10.45 12.06
CA GLY A 119 -33.34 -11.85 12.07
C GLY A 119 -31.82 -11.93 11.88
N ASN A 120 -31.18 -13.02 12.33
CA ASN A 120 -29.71 -13.17 12.27
C ASN A 120 -29.19 -13.06 10.82
N ASP A 121 -29.88 -13.74 9.90
CA ASP A 121 -29.48 -13.88 8.49
C ASP A 121 -30.21 -12.89 7.58
N ALA A 122 -30.85 -11.85 8.12
CA ALA A 122 -31.70 -10.90 7.39
C ALA A 122 -31.04 -10.28 6.14
N ARG A 123 -29.70 -10.21 6.12
CA ARG A 123 -28.85 -9.74 5.02
C ARG A 123 -28.92 -10.63 3.76
N LEU A 124 -29.36 -11.88 3.89
CA LEU A 124 -29.41 -12.89 2.83
C LEU A 124 -30.77 -12.97 2.14
N VAL A 125 -31.79 -12.22 2.61
CA VAL A 125 -33.09 -12.13 1.95
C VAL A 125 -32.94 -11.34 0.64
N SER A 126 -33.15 -12.02 -0.49
CA SER A 126 -33.00 -11.42 -1.82
C SER A 126 -34.15 -10.48 -2.20
N ILE A 127 -33.91 -9.59 -3.17
CA ILE A 127 -34.97 -8.74 -3.72
C ILE A 127 -36.06 -9.56 -4.41
N ASP A 128 -35.75 -10.72 -5.00
CA ASP A 128 -36.76 -11.52 -5.69
C ASP A 128 -37.68 -12.26 -4.70
N VAL A 129 -37.19 -12.63 -3.50
CA VAL A 129 -38.05 -13.07 -2.38
C VAL A 129 -38.93 -11.93 -1.87
N MET A 130 -38.36 -10.73 -1.71
CA MET A 130 -39.15 -9.54 -1.31
C MET A 130 -40.20 -9.18 -2.36
N HIS A 131 -39.87 -9.27 -3.65
CA HIS A 131 -40.82 -9.05 -4.74
C HIS A 131 -41.96 -10.06 -4.67
N LEU A 132 -41.67 -11.36 -4.54
CA LEU A 132 -42.69 -12.41 -4.45
C LEU A 132 -43.64 -12.23 -3.25
N VAL A 133 -43.12 -11.83 -2.09
CA VAL A 133 -43.94 -11.57 -0.88
C VAL A 133 -44.83 -10.33 -1.05
N PHE A 134 -44.31 -9.24 -1.64
CA PHE A 134 -45.06 -7.97 -1.74
C PHE A 134 -45.94 -7.90 -3.01
N SER A 135 -45.60 -8.60 -4.09
CA SER A 135 -46.41 -8.63 -5.32
C SER A 135 -47.75 -9.34 -5.16
N ALA A 136 -47.93 -10.12 -4.09
CA ALA A 136 -49.20 -10.75 -3.73
C ALA A 136 -50.33 -9.74 -3.41
N PHE A 137 -49.98 -8.47 -3.13
CA PHE A 137 -50.94 -7.41 -2.79
C PHE A 137 -51.22 -6.44 -3.95
N GLY A 138 -50.33 -6.37 -4.94
CA GLY A 138 -50.45 -5.52 -6.11
C GLY A 138 -49.12 -5.35 -6.83
N PHE A 139 -49.11 -4.57 -7.92
CA PHE A 139 -47.90 -4.40 -8.73
C PHE A 139 -46.84 -3.55 -8.01
N VAL A 140 -45.67 -4.13 -7.76
CA VAL A 140 -44.53 -3.45 -7.15
C VAL A 140 -43.73 -2.75 -8.24
N HIS A 141 -43.70 -1.42 -8.22
CA HIS A 141 -42.95 -0.62 -9.17
C HIS A 141 -41.44 -0.78 -8.99
N LYS A 142 -40.94 -0.61 -7.76
CA LYS A 142 -39.50 -0.52 -7.47
C LYS A 142 -39.18 -1.10 -6.08
N ILE A 143 -38.04 -1.78 -5.96
CA ILE A 143 -37.49 -2.27 -4.69
C ILE A 143 -36.04 -1.79 -4.56
N THR A 144 -35.61 -1.40 -3.36
CA THR A 144 -34.19 -1.11 -3.06
C THR A 144 -33.83 -1.54 -1.65
N THR A 145 -32.81 -2.38 -1.48
CA THR A 145 -32.31 -2.85 -0.18
C THR A 145 -31.03 -2.14 0.23
N PHE A 146 -30.90 -1.84 1.52
CA PHE A 146 -29.74 -1.18 2.10
C PHE A 146 -29.57 -1.56 3.57
N GLU A 147 -28.39 -1.27 4.11
CA GLU A 147 -28.04 -1.56 5.51
C GLU A 147 -27.82 -0.26 6.28
N LYS A 148 -28.28 -0.22 7.53
CA LYS A 148 -28.04 0.88 8.48
C LYS A 148 -27.68 0.32 9.84
N THR A 149 -27.24 1.18 10.75
CA THR A 149 -26.94 0.84 12.15
C THR A 149 -28.15 0.33 12.96
N ALA A 150 -29.33 0.21 12.36
CA ALA A 150 -30.56 -0.32 12.93
C ALA A 150 -31.00 -1.67 12.32
N GLY A 151 -30.26 -2.21 11.35
CA GLY A 151 -30.56 -3.48 10.68
C GLY A 151 -30.52 -3.41 9.15
N PHE A 152 -30.91 -4.52 8.52
CA PHE A 152 -31.12 -4.61 7.07
C PHE A 152 -32.54 -4.13 6.73
N GLN A 153 -32.66 -3.29 5.71
CA GLN A 153 -33.90 -2.61 5.37
C GLN A 153 -34.15 -2.60 3.85
N ALA A 154 -35.42 -2.56 3.46
CA ALA A 154 -35.87 -2.41 2.09
C ALA A 154 -36.84 -1.23 1.97
N LEU A 155 -36.76 -0.51 0.86
CA LEU A 155 -37.84 0.34 0.37
C LEU A 155 -38.57 -0.40 -0.74
N VAL A 156 -39.90 -0.49 -0.62
CA VAL A 156 -40.80 -1.14 -1.59
C VAL A 156 -41.83 -0.12 -2.03
N GLN A 157 -41.92 0.15 -3.34
CA GLN A 157 -42.86 1.10 -3.92
C GLN A 157 -43.95 0.38 -4.72
N PHE A 158 -45.20 0.68 -4.41
CA PHE A 158 -46.38 0.27 -5.17
C PHE A 158 -46.86 1.40 -6.10
N THR A 159 -47.81 1.06 -6.96
CA THR A 159 -48.54 2.00 -7.83
C THR A 159 -49.23 3.12 -7.03
N ASP A 160 -49.82 2.76 -5.89
CA ASP A 160 -50.72 3.61 -5.10
C ASP A 160 -50.57 3.35 -3.58
N SER A 161 -51.23 4.18 -2.77
CA SER A 161 -51.18 4.11 -1.30
C SER A 161 -52.14 3.11 -0.66
N GLU A 162 -53.20 2.68 -1.35
CA GLU A 162 -54.19 1.73 -0.80
C GLU A 162 -53.64 0.30 -0.86
N THR A 163 -53.04 -0.09 -1.98
CA THR A 163 -52.25 -1.33 -2.11
C THR A 163 -51.09 -1.36 -1.11
N ALA A 164 -50.37 -0.26 -0.92
CA ALA A 164 -49.29 -0.17 0.07
C ALA A 164 -49.82 -0.33 1.52
N THR A 165 -50.99 0.23 1.83
CA THR A 165 -51.67 0.06 3.12
C THR A 165 -52.05 -1.41 3.35
N SER A 166 -52.69 -2.04 2.36
CA SER A 166 -53.06 -3.46 2.40
C SER A 166 -51.84 -4.39 2.62
N ALA A 167 -50.73 -4.11 1.94
CA ALA A 167 -49.47 -4.84 2.13
C ALA A 167 -48.85 -4.62 3.53
N LYS A 168 -48.91 -3.40 4.08
CA LYS A 168 -48.46 -3.11 5.46
C LYS A 168 -49.30 -3.92 6.46
N ASP A 169 -50.61 -3.74 6.45
CA ASP A 169 -51.51 -4.31 7.47
C ASP A 169 -51.56 -5.84 7.42
N ALA A 170 -51.27 -6.44 6.26
CA ALA A 170 -51.18 -7.90 6.11
C ALA A 170 -49.82 -8.49 6.52
N LEU A 171 -48.70 -7.80 6.30
CA LEU A 171 -47.35 -8.34 6.47
C LEU A 171 -46.59 -7.84 7.71
N ASP A 172 -46.99 -6.72 8.31
CA ASP A 172 -46.30 -6.17 9.49
C ASP A 172 -46.34 -7.14 10.68
N GLY A 173 -45.21 -7.30 11.36
CA GLY A 173 -45.03 -8.26 12.45
C GLY A 173 -45.01 -9.74 12.03
N ARG A 174 -45.18 -10.09 10.74
CA ARG A 174 -45.13 -11.49 10.27
C ARG A 174 -43.73 -11.93 9.86
N SER A 175 -43.46 -13.23 9.99
CA SER A 175 -42.24 -13.83 9.43
C SER A 175 -42.39 -14.17 7.95
N ILE A 176 -41.30 -14.02 7.19
CA ILE A 176 -41.21 -14.53 5.82
C ILE A 176 -41.45 -16.06 5.86
N PRO A 177 -42.34 -16.60 5.01
CA PRO A 177 -42.63 -18.03 5.00
C PRO A 177 -41.38 -18.88 4.77
N ARG A 178 -41.15 -19.89 5.62
CA ARG A 178 -39.90 -20.67 5.65
C ARG A 178 -39.59 -21.39 4.32
N TYR A 179 -40.59 -21.71 3.51
CA TYR A 179 -40.39 -22.31 2.19
C TYR A 179 -39.80 -21.33 1.14
N LEU A 180 -39.81 -20.02 1.40
CA LEU A 180 -39.15 -18.99 0.58
C LEU A 180 -37.71 -18.72 1.02
N ILE A 181 -37.34 -19.15 2.24
CA ILE A 181 -36.02 -18.95 2.85
C ILE A 181 -35.56 -20.23 3.59
N PRO A 182 -35.46 -21.39 2.91
CA PRO A 182 -35.31 -22.69 3.57
C PRO A 182 -34.02 -22.83 4.38
N GLU A 183 -32.94 -22.18 3.95
CA GLU A 183 -31.62 -22.21 4.61
C GLU A 183 -31.42 -21.14 5.69
N LEU A 184 -32.37 -20.20 5.88
CA LEU A 184 -32.20 -19.08 6.80
C LEU A 184 -32.95 -19.26 8.12
N GLY A 185 -32.50 -18.57 9.16
CA GLY A 185 -33.29 -18.37 10.38
C GLY A 185 -34.61 -17.62 10.11
N PRO A 186 -35.61 -17.76 11.00
CA PRO A 186 -36.88 -17.05 10.84
C PRO A 186 -36.68 -15.54 10.86
N CYS A 187 -36.99 -14.88 9.74
CA CYS A 187 -36.86 -13.43 9.57
C CYS A 187 -38.25 -12.77 9.66
N SER A 188 -38.45 -11.88 10.64
CA SER A 188 -39.68 -11.10 10.82
C SER A 188 -39.61 -9.76 10.09
N LEU A 189 -40.72 -9.39 9.44
CA LEU A 189 -40.90 -8.12 8.76
C LEU A 189 -41.51 -7.07 9.69
N LYS A 190 -41.04 -5.84 9.57
CA LYS A 190 -41.54 -4.69 10.33
C LYS A 190 -41.67 -3.48 9.44
N ILE A 191 -42.90 -3.00 9.23
CA ILE A 191 -43.27 -2.19 8.08
C ILE A 191 -43.82 -0.84 8.53
N THR A 192 -43.25 0.22 7.97
CA THR A 192 -43.65 1.61 8.21
C THR A 192 -43.80 2.32 6.86
N TYR A 193 -44.52 3.44 6.78
CA TYR A 193 -44.49 4.25 5.57
C TYR A 193 -43.15 4.97 5.44
N SER A 194 -42.74 5.22 4.20
CA SER A 194 -41.52 5.95 3.89
C SER A 194 -41.79 7.45 3.72
N ALA A 195 -40.77 8.26 4.00
CA ALA A 195 -40.76 9.68 3.65
C ALA A 195 -40.61 9.93 2.12
N HIS A 196 -40.33 8.89 1.34
CA HIS A 196 -40.16 8.96 -0.12
C HIS A 196 -41.49 8.70 -0.83
N THR A 197 -41.81 9.50 -1.86
CA THR A 197 -42.97 9.31 -2.74
C THR A 197 -42.65 8.54 -4.02
N ASP A 198 -41.39 8.53 -4.43
CA ASP A 198 -40.85 7.75 -5.55
C ASP A 198 -39.41 7.32 -5.25
N LEU A 199 -38.99 6.17 -5.79
CA LEU A 199 -37.63 5.64 -5.68
C LEU A 199 -36.85 5.85 -6.97
N SER A 200 -35.61 6.36 -6.90
CA SER A 200 -34.77 6.58 -8.08
C SER A 200 -33.80 5.43 -8.31
N VAL A 201 -34.24 4.37 -9.01
CA VAL A 201 -33.37 3.28 -9.45
C VAL A 201 -32.66 3.67 -10.75
N LYS A 202 -31.32 3.63 -10.76
CA LYS A 202 -30.51 4.00 -11.94
C LYS A 202 -29.98 2.79 -12.73
N PHE A 203 -29.88 1.65 -12.06
CA PHE A 203 -29.31 0.41 -12.58
C PHE A 203 -30.06 -0.78 -11.96
N GLN A 204 -30.24 -1.84 -12.72
CA GLN A 204 -30.77 -3.11 -12.20
C GLN A 204 -29.64 -3.85 -11.46
N SER A 205 -29.88 -4.34 -10.24
CA SER A 205 -28.91 -5.04 -9.39
C SER A 205 -29.60 -5.94 -8.35
N HIS A 206 -28.85 -6.78 -7.62
CA HIS A 206 -29.41 -7.57 -6.51
C HIS A 206 -29.89 -6.72 -5.31
N ARG A 207 -29.59 -5.40 -5.30
CA ARG A 207 -30.02 -4.44 -4.27
C ARG A 207 -30.90 -3.30 -4.77
N SER A 208 -31.20 -3.25 -6.06
CA SER A 208 -32.11 -2.27 -6.65
C SER A 208 -32.75 -2.81 -7.91
N ARG A 209 -34.08 -2.93 -7.93
CA ARG A 209 -34.82 -3.34 -9.13
C ARG A 209 -35.93 -2.34 -9.44
N ASP A 210 -36.05 -1.99 -10.71
CA ASP A 210 -37.18 -1.24 -11.26
C ASP A 210 -37.96 -2.17 -12.19
N TYR A 211 -39.19 -2.50 -11.82
CA TYR A 211 -40.08 -3.37 -12.60
C TYR A 211 -40.91 -2.58 -13.62
N THR A 212 -40.85 -1.23 -13.59
CA THR A 212 -41.49 -0.35 -14.58
C THR A 212 -40.60 -0.10 -15.81
N ASN A 213 -39.28 -0.17 -15.66
CA ASN A 213 -38.32 0.05 -16.74
C ASN A 213 -37.30 -1.11 -16.90
N PRO A 214 -37.64 -2.16 -17.68
CA PRO A 214 -36.74 -3.28 -17.93
C PRO A 214 -35.52 -2.94 -18.81
N MET A 215 -35.46 -1.75 -19.40
CA MET A 215 -34.34 -1.29 -20.26
C MET A 215 -33.25 -0.54 -19.50
N LEU A 216 -33.35 -0.42 -18.17
CA LEU A 216 -32.27 0.13 -17.35
C LEU A 216 -31.04 -0.79 -17.37
N PRO A 217 -29.81 -0.24 -17.52
CA PRO A 217 -28.59 -1.04 -17.56
C PRO A 217 -28.39 -1.86 -16.28
N VAL A 218 -28.04 -3.12 -16.44
CA VAL A 218 -27.73 -4.02 -15.32
C VAL A 218 -26.29 -3.78 -14.86
N ALA A 219 -26.08 -3.54 -13.57
CA ALA A 219 -24.75 -3.32 -13.02
C ALA A 219 -24.09 -4.67 -12.69
N SER A 220 -23.30 -5.23 -13.62
CA SER A 220 -22.66 -6.55 -13.48
C SER A 220 -21.82 -6.68 -12.20
N SER A 221 -21.16 -5.61 -11.75
CA SER A 221 -20.41 -5.56 -10.49
C SER A 221 -21.29 -5.61 -9.22
N ALA A 222 -22.60 -5.70 -9.37
CA ALA A 222 -23.59 -5.69 -8.29
C ALA A 222 -24.70 -6.75 -8.50
N ILE A 223 -24.36 -7.88 -9.11
CA ILE A 223 -25.24 -9.07 -9.16
C ILE A 223 -24.80 -10.05 -8.06
N ASP A 224 -23.53 -10.47 -8.05
CA ASP A 224 -23.08 -11.66 -7.31
C ASP A 224 -22.49 -11.36 -5.90
N ALA A 225 -23.32 -10.78 -5.02
CA ALA A 225 -23.01 -10.67 -3.59
C ALA A 225 -24.01 -11.39 -2.66
N THR A 226 -24.97 -12.13 -3.23
CA THR A 226 -25.79 -13.14 -2.54
C THR A 226 -25.63 -14.45 -3.31
N GLY A 227 -24.91 -15.41 -2.74
CA GLY A 227 -24.62 -16.68 -3.42
C GLY A 227 -25.84 -17.58 -3.49
N GLN A 228 -26.16 -18.06 -4.70
CA GLN A 228 -26.83 -19.36 -4.85
C GLN A 228 -25.72 -20.41 -4.89
N PHE A 229 -25.60 -21.22 -3.84
CA PHE A 229 -24.70 -22.36 -3.86
C PHE A 229 -25.38 -23.54 -4.55
N SER A 230 -24.76 -24.07 -5.59
CA SER A 230 -25.08 -25.41 -6.05
C SER A 230 -24.36 -26.40 -5.12
N LEU A 231 -25.11 -27.37 -4.58
CA LEU A 231 -24.53 -28.51 -3.87
C LEU A 231 -24.49 -29.69 -4.82
N GLY A 232 -23.31 -30.29 -4.97
CA GLY A 232 -23.16 -31.57 -5.66
C GLY A 232 -23.80 -32.70 -4.84
N LEU A 233 -24.00 -33.86 -5.48
CA LEU A 233 -24.48 -35.08 -4.80
C LEU A 233 -23.54 -35.49 -3.66
N ASP A 234 -22.25 -35.15 -3.76
CA ASP A 234 -21.19 -35.45 -2.79
C ASP A 234 -21.04 -34.39 -1.68
N GLY A 235 -21.99 -33.45 -1.55
CA GLY A 235 -22.05 -32.46 -0.46
C GLY A 235 -20.99 -31.35 -0.50
N LYS A 236 -19.98 -31.43 -1.38
CA LYS A 236 -19.04 -30.33 -1.59
C LYS A 236 -19.73 -29.12 -2.24
N LYS A 237 -19.37 -27.95 -1.74
CA LYS A 237 -19.79 -26.63 -2.21
C LYS A 237 -19.28 -26.41 -3.64
N ILE A 238 -20.16 -26.43 -4.63
CA ILE A 238 -19.79 -26.05 -6.00
C ILE A 238 -19.57 -24.54 -5.99
N GLU A 239 -18.31 -24.13 -6.15
CA GLU A 239 -17.99 -22.76 -6.53
C GLU A 239 -18.51 -22.53 -7.95
N SER A 240 -19.19 -21.40 -8.17
CA SER A 240 -19.68 -21.03 -9.50
C SER A 240 -18.51 -20.94 -10.48
N GLU A 241 -18.45 -21.90 -11.43
CA GLU A 241 -17.36 -21.99 -12.40
C GLU A 241 -17.26 -20.67 -13.18
N SER A 242 -16.04 -20.15 -13.28
CA SER A 242 -15.74 -18.90 -13.98
C SER A 242 -14.61 -19.12 -14.96
N ASN A 243 -14.70 -18.47 -16.12
CA ASN A 243 -13.59 -18.39 -17.09
C ASN A 243 -12.42 -17.54 -16.56
N VAL A 244 -12.55 -16.89 -15.40
CA VAL A 244 -11.46 -16.21 -14.70
C VAL A 244 -11.10 -16.95 -13.40
N LEU A 245 -9.84 -17.33 -13.27
CA LEU A 245 -9.25 -17.89 -12.06
C LEU A 245 -8.56 -16.81 -11.22
N LEU A 246 -8.53 -16.99 -9.90
CA LEU A 246 -7.75 -16.23 -8.94
C LEU A 246 -6.72 -17.17 -8.30
N ALA A 247 -5.48 -17.03 -8.74
CA ALA A 247 -4.32 -17.71 -8.19
C ALA A 247 -3.71 -16.87 -7.05
N SER A 248 -3.63 -17.43 -5.85
CA SER A 248 -2.83 -16.92 -4.73
C SER A 248 -1.51 -17.70 -4.71
N ILE A 249 -0.38 -17.02 -4.49
CA ILE A 249 0.94 -17.66 -4.48
C ILE A 249 1.54 -17.61 -3.07
N GLU A 250 1.72 -18.78 -2.49
CA GLU A 250 2.25 -19.00 -1.14
C GLU A 250 3.68 -19.55 -1.18
N ASN A 251 4.40 -19.51 -0.06
CA ASN A 251 5.83 -19.87 0.01
C ASN A 251 6.69 -19.17 -1.08
N MET A 252 6.47 -17.85 -1.24
CA MET A 252 7.18 -17.01 -2.22
C MET A 252 8.66 -16.80 -1.83
N GLN A 253 9.52 -17.69 -2.32
CA GLN A 253 10.98 -17.58 -2.17
C GLN A 253 11.67 -17.05 -3.44
N TYR A 254 11.02 -17.24 -4.60
CA TYR A 254 11.44 -16.70 -5.90
C TYR A 254 10.39 -15.71 -6.42
N ALA A 255 10.83 -14.73 -7.22
CA ALA A 255 9.92 -13.77 -7.84
C ALA A 255 9.20 -14.39 -9.03
N VAL A 256 7.88 -14.56 -8.91
CA VAL A 256 7.02 -15.01 -10.01
C VAL A 256 6.63 -13.81 -10.87
N THR A 257 6.93 -13.87 -12.17
CA THR A 257 6.56 -12.85 -13.15
C THR A 257 5.28 -13.21 -13.89
N LEU A 258 4.70 -12.21 -14.58
CA LEU A 258 3.51 -12.39 -15.41
C LEU A 258 3.73 -13.40 -16.55
N ASP A 259 4.93 -13.47 -17.13
CA ASP A 259 5.25 -14.44 -18.19
C ASP A 259 5.48 -15.87 -17.66
N VAL A 260 5.92 -16.03 -16.41
CA VAL A 260 5.96 -17.33 -15.73
C VAL A 260 4.53 -17.85 -15.50
N LEU A 261 3.62 -16.99 -15.02
CA LEU A 261 2.20 -17.34 -14.93
C LEU A 261 1.58 -17.60 -16.30
N GLN A 262 1.95 -16.83 -17.34
CA GLN A 262 1.51 -17.11 -18.70
C GLN A 262 1.95 -18.53 -19.12
N THR A 263 3.20 -18.90 -18.87
CA THR A 263 3.75 -20.21 -19.25
C THR A 263 3.04 -21.36 -18.54
N VAL A 264 2.88 -21.27 -17.21
CA VAL A 264 2.22 -22.28 -16.39
C VAL A 264 0.73 -22.46 -16.77
N PHE A 265 -0.01 -21.36 -16.94
CA PHE A 265 -1.44 -21.43 -17.24
C PHE A 265 -1.74 -21.70 -18.74
N SER A 266 -0.84 -21.33 -19.66
CA SER A 266 -1.05 -21.60 -21.10
C SER A 266 -0.90 -23.08 -21.49
N ALA A 267 -0.36 -23.92 -20.60
CA ALA A 267 -0.29 -25.37 -20.79
C ALA A 267 -1.68 -26.03 -20.92
N PHE A 268 -2.73 -25.40 -20.38
CA PHE A 268 -4.09 -25.92 -20.36
C PHE A 268 -4.99 -25.33 -21.46
N GLY A 269 -4.62 -24.18 -22.02
CA GLY A 269 -5.34 -23.50 -23.10
C GLY A 269 -4.90 -22.04 -23.27
N PRO A 270 -5.36 -21.34 -24.33
CA PRO A 270 -4.94 -19.97 -24.61
C PRO A 270 -5.44 -19.00 -23.53
N VAL A 271 -4.52 -18.43 -22.76
CA VAL A 271 -4.83 -17.39 -21.77
C VAL A 271 -5.11 -16.07 -22.50
N LEU A 272 -6.27 -15.46 -22.23
CA LEU A 272 -6.68 -14.20 -22.82
C LEU A 272 -6.07 -12.99 -22.10
N LYS A 273 -6.09 -13.00 -20.76
CA LYS A 273 -5.70 -11.84 -19.93
C LYS A 273 -5.12 -12.29 -18.58
N ILE A 274 -4.07 -11.63 -18.10
CA ILE A 274 -3.49 -11.84 -16.76
C ILE A 274 -3.38 -10.50 -16.03
N ALA A 275 -3.68 -10.45 -14.73
CA ALA A 275 -3.47 -9.27 -13.87
C ALA A 275 -3.02 -9.66 -12.45
N MET A 276 -1.78 -9.32 -12.09
CA MET A 276 -1.14 -9.53 -10.79
C MET A 276 -1.30 -8.33 -9.86
N PHE A 277 -1.49 -8.58 -8.56
CA PHE A 277 -1.58 -7.57 -7.51
C PHE A 277 -1.15 -8.13 -6.15
N ASP A 278 -0.64 -7.26 -5.27
CA ASP A 278 -0.27 -7.65 -3.90
C ASP A 278 -1.47 -7.45 -2.97
N LYS A 279 -1.77 -8.44 -2.13
CA LYS A 279 -2.88 -8.40 -1.17
C LYS A 279 -2.54 -9.14 0.11
N ASN A 280 -2.80 -8.49 1.25
CA ASN A 280 -2.51 -9.02 2.59
C ASN A 280 -1.02 -9.44 2.81
N GLY A 281 -0.09 -8.96 1.98
CA GLY A 281 1.32 -9.35 2.00
C GLY A 281 1.70 -10.54 1.10
N GLY A 282 0.73 -11.17 0.42
CA GLY A 282 0.97 -12.19 -0.60
C GLY A 282 0.78 -11.66 -2.02
N VAL A 283 1.39 -12.32 -3.01
CA VAL A 283 1.17 -12.05 -4.44
C VAL A 283 -0.03 -12.86 -4.92
N GLN A 284 -0.95 -12.20 -5.62
CA GLN A 284 -2.12 -12.84 -6.23
C GLN A 284 -2.23 -12.43 -7.71
N ALA A 285 -2.85 -13.27 -8.52
CA ALA A 285 -3.07 -13.03 -9.94
C ALA A 285 -4.46 -13.49 -10.38
N LEU A 286 -5.07 -12.71 -11.27
CA LEU A 286 -6.26 -13.08 -12.01
C LEU A 286 -5.85 -13.55 -13.42
N ILE A 287 -6.35 -14.70 -13.85
CA ILE A 287 -6.05 -15.33 -15.16
C ILE A 287 -7.38 -15.62 -15.86
N GLN A 288 -7.57 -15.11 -17.07
CA GLN A 288 -8.79 -15.28 -17.86
C GLN A 288 -8.56 -16.18 -19.08
N TYR A 289 -9.43 -17.17 -19.25
CA TYR A 289 -9.57 -18.03 -20.42
C TYR A 289 -10.76 -17.62 -21.30
N PRO A 290 -10.83 -18.08 -22.57
CA PRO A 290 -11.97 -17.80 -23.46
C PRO A 290 -13.25 -18.53 -23.05
N ASP A 291 -13.12 -19.65 -22.34
CA ASP A 291 -14.22 -20.50 -21.95
C ASP A 291 -14.03 -21.01 -20.51
N VAL A 292 -15.13 -21.47 -19.92
CA VAL A 292 -15.17 -21.92 -18.52
C VAL A 292 -14.53 -23.31 -18.36
N GLN A 293 -14.62 -24.19 -19.37
CA GLN A 293 -14.14 -25.57 -19.27
C GLN A 293 -12.60 -25.63 -19.22
N THR A 294 -11.92 -24.80 -20.02
CA THR A 294 -10.47 -24.60 -19.93
C THR A 294 -10.05 -24.10 -18.54
N ALA A 295 -10.83 -23.20 -17.93
CA ALA A 295 -10.56 -22.70 -16.59
C ALA A 295 -10.78 -23.79 -15.51
N VAL A 296 -11.77 -24.67 -15.65
CA VAL A 296 -11.98 -25.83 -14.78
C VAL A 296 -10.77 -26.76 -14.81
N VAL A 297 -10.34 -27.18 -16.00
CA VAL A 297 -9.19 -28.09 -16.17
C VAL A 297 -7.90 -27.48 -15.62
N ALA A 298 -7.66 -26.19 -15.89
CA ALA A 298 -6.49 -25.49 -15.35
C ALA A 298 -6.52 -25.37 -13.82
N LYS A 299 -7.70 -25.17 -13.21
CA LYS A 299 -7.85 -25.14 -11.76
C LYS A 299 -7.52 -26.50 -11.14
N GLU A 300 -8.15 -27.57 -11.62
CA GLU A 300 -7.99 -28.93 -11.06
C GLU A 300 -6.54 -29.44 -11.16
N ALA A 301 -5.79 -29.01 -12.17
CA ALA A 301 -4.39 -29.39 -12.36
C ALA A 301 -3.36 -28.51 -11.60
N LEU A 302 -3.69 -27.25 -11.29
CA LEU A 302 -2.77 -26.29 -10.66
C LEU A 302 -3.04 -26.01 -9.18
N GLU A 303 -4.19 -26.42 -8.64
CA GLU A 303 -4.48 -26.31 -7.20
C GLU A 303 -3.45 -27.10 -6.38
N GLY A 304 -2.77 -26.42 -5.47
CA GLY A 304 -1.68 -26.96 -4.67
C GLY A 304 -0.36 -27.23 -5.41
N HIS A 305 -0.25 -26.95 -6.72
CA HIS A 305 0.97 -27.17 -7.49
C HIS A 305 2.06 -26.13 -7.15
N CYS A 306 3.34 -26.46 -7.29
CA CYS A 306 4.45 -25.52 -7.06
C CYS A 306 5.03 -25.05 -8.39
N ILE A 307 5.27 -23.74 -8.53
CA ILE A 307 5.80 -23.15 -9.78
C ILE A 307 7.28 -23.55 -9.99
N TYR A 308 8.01 -23.83 -8.91
CA TYR A 308 9.42 -24.22 -8.95
C TYR A 308 9.68 -25.51 -8.17
N ASP A 309 10.62 -26.31 -8.66
CA ASP A 309 11.10 -27.52 -8.00
C ASP A 309 11.59 -27.24 -6.57
N GLY A 310 11.35 -28.20 -5.67
CA GLY A 310 11.65 -28.07 -4.24
C GLY A 310 10.50 -27.54 -3.36
N GLY A 311 9.32 -27.27 -3.94
CA GLY A 311 8.11 -26.93 -3.17
C GLY A 311 7.92 -25.43 -2.92
N PHE A 312 8.50 -24.58 -3.78
CA PHE A 312 8.46 -23.12 -3.66
C PHE A 312 7.41 -22.51 -4.58
N CYS A 313 6.87 -21.35 -4.18
CA CYS A 313 5.83 -20.63 -4.93
C CYS A 313 4.63 -21.53 -5.25
N LYS A 314 3.97 -22.02 -4.19
CA LYS A 314 2.80 -22.91 -4.26
C LYS A 314 1.56 -22.11 -4.67
N LEU A 315 0.85 -22.61 -5.68
CA LEU A 315 -0.41 -22.06 -6.18
C LEU A 315 -1.60 -22.56 -5.34
N HIS A 316 -2.51 -21.64 -5.04
CA HIS A 316 -3.88 -21.93 -4.62
C HIS A 316 -4.82 -21.21 -5.58
N VAL A 317 -5.66 -21.95 -6.32
CA VAL A 317 -6.37 -21.49 -7.51
C VAL A 317 -7.88 -21.57 -7.29
N SER A 318 -8.52 -20.43 -7.03
CA SER A 318 -9.97 -20.32 -6.81
C SER A 318 -10.68 -19.74 -8.03
N TYR A 319 -12.00 -19.97 -8.21
CA TYR A 319 -12.74 -19.23 -9.24
C TYR A 319 -12.93 -17.77 -8.83
N SER A 320 -12.67 -16.85 -9.76
CA SER A 320 -12.88 -15.43 -9.55
C SER A 320 -14.34 -15.04 -9.79
N ARG A 321 -14.83 -14.05 -9.04
CA ARG A 321 -16.14 -13.42 -9.25
C ARG A 321 -16.16 -12.42 -10.41
N HIS A 322 -15.04 -12.24 -11.09
CA HIS A 322 -14.98 -11.53 -12.37
C HIS A 322 -15.20 -12.53 -13.51
N THR A 323 -15.91 -12.12 -14.56
CA THR A 323 -16.10 -12.90 -15.80
C THR A 323 -15.32 -12.30 -16.98
N ASP A 324 -14.86 -11.05 -16.85
CA ASP A 324 -13.93 -10.39 -17.77
C ASP A 324 -12.98 -9.45 -17.02
N LEU A 325 -11.73 -9.39 -17.46
CA LEU A 325 -10.69 -8.49 -16.93
C LEU A 325 -10.55 -7.26 -17.83
N SER A 326 -10.74 -6.06 -17.27
CA SER A 326 -10.66 -4.80 -18.02
C SER A 326 -9.25 -4.19 -18.02
N ILE A 327 -8.31 -4.91 -18.64
CA ILE A 327 -6.92 -4.46 -18.84
C ILE A 327 -6.90 -3.36 -19.89
N LYS A 328 -6.52 -2.13 -19.49
CA LYS A 328 -6.51 -0.95 -20.38
C LYS A 328 -5.15 -0.70 -21.05
N VAL A 329 -4.07 -1.21 -20.46
CA VAL A 329 -2.68 -1.01 -20.88
C VAL A 329 -1.89 -2.26 -20.49
N ASN A 330 -1.09 -2.81 -21.40
CA ASN A 330 -0.20 -3.92 -21.11
C ASN A 330 1.05 -3.43 -20.36
N ASN A 331 1.40 -4.10 -19.26
CA ASN A 331 2.54 -3.80 -18.37
C ASN A 331 2.96 -5.06 -17.59
N ASP A 332 4.09 -4.99 -16.89
CA ASP A 332 4.72 -6.10 -16.15
C ASP A 332 3.83 -6.80 -15.12
N ARG A 333 2.73 -6.15 -14.70
CA ARG A 333 1.73 -6.72 -13.79
C ARG A 333 0.39 -7.03 -14.44
N SER A 334 0.09 -6.56 -15.65
CA SER A 334 -1.17 -6.90 -16.32
C SER A 334 -1.07 -6.85 -17.84
N ARG A 335 -1.53 -7.90 -18.52
CA ARG A 335 -1.38 -8.08 -19.96
C ARG A 335 -2.61 -8.74 -20.58
N ASP A 336 -3.12 -8.11 -21.63
CA ASP A 336 -4.13 -8.63 -22.55
C ASP A 336 -3.42 -9.22 -23.78
N TYR A 337 -3.71 -10.48 -24.09
CA TYR A 337 -3.17 -11.27 -25.20
C TYR A 337 -4.16 -11.37 -26.38
N THR A 338 -5.38 -10.85 -26.22
CA THR A 338 -6.41 -10.83 -27.29
C THR A 338 -6.23 -9.64 -28.23
N MET A 339 -5.62 -8.56 -27.75
CA MET A 339 -5.10 -7.51 -28.61
C MET A 339 -3.80 -7.98 -29.27
N PRO A 340 -3.66 -7.88 -30.61
CA PRO A 340 -2.40 -8.18 -31.27
C PRO A 340 -1.32 -7.27 -30.71
N ALA A 341 -0.13 -7.82 -30.44
CA ALA A 341 0.95 -7.10 -29.78
C ALA A 341 1.50 -5.97 -30.66
N ALA A 342 0.93 -4.77 -30.50
CA ALA A 342 1.64 -3.53 -30.79
C ALA A 342 2.97 -3.55 -30.02
N PRO A 343 4.08 -3.07 -30.61
CA PRO A 343 5.37 -3.05 -29.92
C PRO A 343 5.24 -2.29 -28.59
N LEU A 344 5.96 -2.76 -27.57
CA LEU A 344 5.87 -2.26 -26.20
C LEU A 344 6.27 -0.78 -26.13
N MET A 345 5.29 0.11 -26.26
CA MET A 345 5.46 1.51 -25.89
C MET A 345 5.47 1.61 -24.37
N ASN A 346 6.66 1.83 -23.83
CA ASN A 346 6.82 2.13 -22.41
C ASN A 346 6.23 3.53 -22.10
N ALA A 347 5.93 3.81 -20.84
CA ALA A 347 4.97 4.88 -20.50
C ALA A 347 5.38 6.30 -20.92
N GLN A 348 4.50 7.00 -21.66
CA GLN A 348 4.54 8.45 -21.85
C GLN A 348 3.20 9.15 -21.53
N PRO A 349 3.20 10.42 -21.08
CA PRO A 349 1.99 11.10 -20.59
C PRO A 349 1.23 11.92 -21.64
N SER A 350 0.00 11.48 -21.92
CA SER A 350 -1.22 12.32 -22.00
C SER A 350 -1.42 13.44 -23.06
N ILE A 351 -2.26 13.10 -24.06
CA ILE A 351 -3.47 13.85 -24.52
C ILE A 351 -3.25 15.09 -25.42
N LEU A 352 -3.79 15.03 -26.66
CA LEU A 352 -5.06 15.70 -27.01
C LEU A 352 -5.87 15.18 -28.23
N GLY A 353 -7.19 15.32 -28.15
CA GLY A 353 -8.15 15.22 -29.26
C GLY A 353 -9.46 15.94 -28.90
N HIS A 354 -10.02 16.73 -29.83
CA HIS A 354 -11.06 17.73 -29.53
C HIS A 354 -12.06 17.91 -30.68
N GLN A 355 -13.36 18.01 -30.40
CA GLN A 355 -14.44 18.62 -31.21
C GLN A 355 -15.82 18.38 -30.54
N PRO A 356 -16.89 19.13 -30.85
CA PRO A 356 -16.96 20.58 -31.06
C PRO A 356 -18.09 21.24 -30.21
N PRO A 357 -18.09 22.58 -30.01
CA PRO A 357 -19.23 23.29 -29.44
C PRO A 357 -20.30 23.61 -30.50
N SER A 358 -21.57 23.57 -30.11
CA SER A 358 -22.70 24.04 -30.93
C SER A 358 -23.12 25.48 -30.55
N ALA A 359 -23.49 26.29 -31.54
CA ALA A 359 -24.00 27.64 -31.34
C ALA A 359 -25.08 27.98 -32.39
N ALA A 360 -26.11 28.71 -31.97
CA ALA A 360 -27.24 29.17 -32.78
C ALA A 360 -26.95 30.55 -33.45
N PRO A 361 -27.79 31.03 -34.39
CA PRO A 361 -27.30 31.91 -35.47
C PRO A 361 -27.42 33.42 -35.22
N PRO A 362 -26.57 34.23 -35.90
CA PRO A 362 -26.86 35.64 -36.21
C PRO A 362 -27.66 35.78 -37.53
N PRO A 363 -28.54 36.79 -37.69
CA PRO A 363 -29.32 37.00 -38.92
C PRO A 363 -28.92 38.23 -39.76
N TYR A 364 -29.36 38.21 -41.04
CA TYR A 364 -29.55 39.32 -42.00
C TYR A 364 -28.35 40.11 -42.62
N ASN A 365 -28.25 40.00 -43.96
CA ASN A 365 -28.05 41.04 -45.01
C ASN A 365 -26.87 42.06 -44.92
N ALA A 366 -26.17 42.47 -45.99
CA ALA A 366 -26.26 42.29 -47.46
C ALA A 366 -25.14 43.12 -48.15
N ALA A 367 -24.76 42.76 -49.40
CA ALA A 367 -24.06 43.61 -50.42
C ALA A 367 -22.60 44.04 -50.09
N THR A 368 -21.63 44.33 -51.00
CA THR A 368 -21.46 44.41 -52.49
C THR A 368 -19.92 44.56 -52.77
N GLN A 369 -19.25 44.36 -53.93
CA GLN A 369 -19.55 43.89 -55.30
C GLN A 369 -18.21 43.58 -56.07
N TYR A 370 -18.30 43.14 -57.33
CA TYR A 370 -17.32 43.24 -58.44
C TYR A 370 -16.21 42.17 -58.69
N MET A 371 -15.99 41.97 -60.00
CA MET A 371 -15.02 41.14 -60.74
C MET A 371 -14.75 41.89 -62.08
N PRO A 372 -13.63 41.65 -62.82
CA PRO A 372 -13.72 40.77 -64.02
C PRO A 372 -12.41 39.98 -64.35
N GLY A 373 -12.44 39.16 -65.42
CA GLY A 373 -11.30 38.39 -65.98
C GLY A 373 -10.62 39.08 -67.20
N PRO A 374 -10.15 38.37 -68.27
CA PRO A 374 -10.55 37.01 -68.72
C PRO A 374 -9.43 36.08 -69.35
N GLU A 375 -9.88 34.96 -69.96
CA GLU A 375 -9.22 34.06 -70.96
C GLU A 375 -8.02 33.17 -70.52
N GLY A 376 -7.97 31.85 -70.74
CA GLY A 376 -8.89 30.85 -71.36
C GLY A 376 -8.74 29.44 -70.71
N TYR A 377 -8.88 28.25 -71.32
CA TYR A 377 -9.22 27.82 -72.70
C TYR A 377 -9.69 26.31 -72.71
N THR A 378 -9.67 25.62 -73.86
CA THR A 378 -10.07 24.21 -74.20
C THR A 378 -9.07 23.10 -73.74
N ALA A 379 -9.29 21.76 -73.69
CA ALA A 379 -10.38 20.77 -73.99
C ALA A 379 -9.90 19.32 -73.58
N ALA A 380 -10.63 18.17 -73.57
CA ALA A 380 -12.08 17.83 -73.46
C ALA A 380 -12.37 16.28 -73.45
N PHE A 381 -13.43 15.83 -72.73
CA PHE A 381 -14.39 14.72 -73.00
C PHE A 381 -14.15 13.18 -72.71
N PHE A 382 -15.30 12.47 -72.55
CA PHE A 382 -15.62 11.02 -72.29
C PHE A 382 -15.30 10.44 -70.88
N LEU A 383 -16.20 9.81 -70.08
CA LEU A 383 -17.32 8.81 -70.22
C LEU A 383 -16.85 7.32 -70.23
N CYS A 384 -17.58 6.29 -69.75
CA CYS A 384 -18.60 6.12 -68.68
C CYS A 384 -19.01 4.62 -68.51
N ASN A 385 -19.02 4.06 -67.29
CA ASN A 385 -19.85 2.93 -66.77
C ASN A 385 -19.89 1.51 -67.47
N PRO A 386 -20.47 0.45 -66.82
CA PRO A 386 -20.41 -0.99 -67.22
C PRO A 386 -21.80 -1.47 -67.83
N PRO A 387 -22.43 -2.69 -67.73
CA PRO A 387 -22.35 -3.83 -66.75
C PRO A 387 -22.66 -5.32 -67.21
N ILE A 388 -22.73 -6.26 -66.23
CA ILE A 388 -23.66 -7.44 -66.09
C ILE A 388 -23.42 -8.86 -66.76
N PHE A 389 -23.53 -9.93 -65.92
CA PHE A 389 -23.96 -11.37 -66.10
C PHE A 389 -23.41 -12.26 -67.28
N SER A 390 -23.17 -13.60 -67.22
CA SER A 390 -23.32 -14.72 -66.27
C SER A 390 -23.08 -16.10 -66.99
N GLN A 391 -23.18 -17.23 -66.24
CA GLN A 391 -23.52 -18.63 -66.67
C GLN A 391 -22.48 -19.59 -67.35
N THR A 392 -21.99 -20.57 -66.55
CA THR A 392 -22.14 -22.07 -66.61
C THR A 392 -22.37 -22.80 -67.98
N PRO A 393 -21.97 -24.11 -68.19
CA PRO A 393 -22.08 -25.22 -67.20
C PRO A 393 -21.14 -26.50 -67.31
N HIS A 394 -21.40 -27.46 -66.40
CA HIS A 394 -21.31 -28.97 -66.50
C HIS A 394 -20.03 -29.85 -66.33
N HIS A 395 -20.15 -30.79 -65.36
CA HIS A 395 -19.82 -32.24 -65.34
C HIS A 395 -18.39 -32.87 -65.24
N SER A 396 -17.92 -33.02 -63.99
CA SER A 396 -17.70 -34.29 -63.23
C SER A 396 -17.18 -35.60 -63.87
N THR A 397 -16.11 -36.19 -63.28
CA THR A 397 -15.95 -37.63 -62.84
C THR A 397 -14.55 -37.80 -62.18
N ARG A 398 -14.18 -38.79 -61.33
CA ARG A 398 -14.82 -40.02 -60.78
C ARG A 398 -14.16 -40.48 -59.45
N SER A 399 -14.93 -41.10 -58.53
CA SER A 399 -14.52 -42.13 -57.51
C SER A 399 -13.50 -41.78 -56.39
N ARG A 400 -13.45 -42.44 -55.21
CA ARG A 400 -14.20 -43.61 -54.66
C ARG A 400 -14.34 -43.54 -53.11
N PHE A 401 -15.12 -44.44 -52.52
CA PHE A 401 -15.53 -44.48 -51.10
C PHE A 401 -15.22 -45.84 -50.43
N ARG A 402 -14.62 -45.86 -49.20
CA ARG A 402 -14.80 -46.85 -48.09
C ARG A 402 -14.62 -48.38 -48.39
N PRO A 403 -14.84 -49.35 -47.45
CA PRO A 403 -14.78 -49.39 -45.96
C PRO A 403 -13.96 -50.62 -45.37
N HIS A 404 -14.10 -50.85 -44.05
CA HIS A 404 -13.86 -52.11 -43.28
C HIS A 404 -12.39 -52.44 -42.85
N ARG A 405 -12.12 -52.80 -41.57
CA ARG A 405 -12.50 -53.98 -40.73
C ARG A 405 -11.90 -55.30 -41.27
N SER A 406 -11.40 -56.24 -40.47
CA SER A 406 -11.04 -56.31 -39.03
C SER A 406 -10.55 -57.74 -38.71
N PHE A 407 -9.57 -57.96 -37.83
CA PHE A 407 -9.42 -59.25 -37.14
C PHE A 407 -8.84 -59.13 -35.72
N ASN A 408 -9.01 -60.18 -34.93
CA ASN A 408 -9.16 -60.16 -33.47
C ASN A 408 -8.35 -61.30 -32.81
N PHE A 409 -8.21 -61.24 -31.47
CA PHE A 409 -8.06 -62.36 -30.53
C PHE A 409 -6.69 -63.06 -30.25
N ASN A 410 -6.18 -62.76 -29.03
CA ASN A 410 -6.02 -63.69 -27.88
C ASN A 410 -4.83 -64.66 -27.68
N HIS A 411 -4.65 -64.93 -26.36
CA HIS A 411 -4.00 -66.04 -25.64
C HIS A 411 -2.47 -66.04 -25.36
N LEU A 412 -2.13 -65.52 -24.16
CA LEU A 412 -1.69 -66.26 -22.95
C LEU A 412 -0.48 -67.23 -22.99
N THR A 413 0.09 -67.42 -21.78
CA THR A 413 1.20 -68.31 -21.35
C THR A 413 2.62 -67.81 -21.69
N SER A 414 3.68 -67.98 -20.88
CA SER A 414 3.92 -67.99 -19.41
C SER A 414 5.32 -68.60 -19.18
N SER A 415 6.15 -68.04 -18.28
CA SER A 415 7.41 -68.61 -17.75
C SER A 415 8.52 -68.99 -18.75
N THR A 416 9.77 -68.53 -18.60
CA THR A 416 10.77 -69.18 -17.73
C THR A 416 12.13 -68.42 -17.66
N SER A 417 12.90 -68.68 -16.60
CA SER A 417 14.39 -68.72 -16.51
C SER A 417 15.29 -67.55 -17.00
N SER A 418 15.82 -66.80 -16.02
CA SER A 418 17.27 -66.53 -15.76
C SER A 418 18.22 -66.00 -16.86
N GLN A 419 19.02 -64.96 -16.53
CA GLN A 419 20.36 -65.12 -15.90
C GLN A 419 20.93 -63.78 -15.38
N ASN A 420 22.00 -63.85 -14.57
CA ASN A 420 22.49 -62.74 -13.73
C ASN A 420 23.72 -61.99 -14.28
N LYS A 421 23.81 -60.69 -13.95
CA LYS A 421 24.98 -59.94 -13.42
C LYS A 421 24.48 -58.54 -13.00
N PRO A 422 25.10 -57.84 -12.02
CA PRO A 422 26.53 -57.85 -11.70
C PRO A 422 26.92 -58.36 -10.29
N PHE A 423 28.24 -58.35 -10.04
CA PHE A 423 29.00 -58.65 -8.82
C PHE A 423 30.28 -57.75 -8.89
N PHE A 424 31.08 -57.47 -7.85
CA PHE A 424 31.21 -58.09 -6.53
C PHE A 424 31.81 -57.08 -5.52
N CYS A 425 31.32 -57.09 -4.26
CA CYS A 425 32.08 -57.07 -2.97
C CYS A 425 31.40 -56.26 -1.86
N ALA A 426 31.29 -56.73 -0.61
CA ALA A 426 31.35 -58.10 -0.07
C ALA A 426 30.81 -58.12 1.38
N LEU A 427 30.45 -59.32 1.89
CA LEU A 427 30.06 -59.67 3.28
C LEU A 427 28.65 -59.19 3.70
N HIS A 428 27.68 -60.04 4.10
CA HIS A 428 27.60 -61.09 5.15
C HIS A 428 27.44 -60.52 6.58
N GLN A 429 26.52 -60.99 7.43
CA GLN A 429 25.62 -62.18 7.35
C GLN A 429 24.36 -62.04 8.24
N ASP A 430 23.19 -62.48 7.77
CA ASP A 430 21.94 -62.51 8.54
C ASP A 430 21.74 -63.82 9.33
N ASN A 431 21.00 -63.76 10.46
CA ASN A 431 20.15 -64.87 10.95
C ASN A 431 19.13 -64.47 12.05
N VAL A 432 17.87 -64.26 11.63
CA VAL A 432 16.65 -65.01 12.03
C VAL A 432 16.37 -65.35 13.53
N ASP A 433 15.20 -64.90 13.99
CA ASP A 433 14.24 -65.39 15.03
C ASP A 433 14.67 -65.78 16.47
N SER A 434 13.94 -65.28 17.49
CA SER A 434 12.81 -66.00 18.16
C SER A 434 12.50 -65.59 19.63
N THR A 435 11.23 -65.19 19.85
CA THR A 435 10.33 -65.48 21.01
C THR A 435 10.64 -65.12 22.47
N SER A 436 9.65 -64.41 23.05
CA SER A 436 8.90 -64.68 24.31
C SER A 436 9.37 -64.20 25.71
N ASP A 437 8.38 -63.63 26.40
CA ASP A 437 8.02 -63.75 27.83
C ASP A 437 8.75 -62.96 28.95
N SER A 438 8.02 -61.92 29.39
CA SER A 438 7.45 -61.78 30.76
C SER A 438 8.11 -60.90 31.84
N ALA A 439 7.21 -60.30 32.63
CA ALA A 439 7.26 -60.14 34.10
C ALA A 439 8.43 -59.37 34.80
N SER A 440 8.12 -58.12 35.16
CA SER A 440 8.19 -57.56 36.53
C SER A 440 9.33 -57.93 37.51
N SER A 441 9.94 -56.86 38.05
CA SER A 441 10.26 -56.65 39.49
C SER A 441 11.52 -57.29 40.11
N SER A 442 11.78 -56.88 41.36
CA SER A 442 12.79 -57.35 42.33
C SER A 442 14.28 -57.10 42.04
N ASN A 443 14.79 -56.03 42.68
CA ASN A 443 15.65 -56.11 43.88
C ASN A 443 16.99 -56.88 43.87
N ASP A 444 17.99 -56.20 44.46
CA ASP A 444 19.01 -56.67 45.42
C ASP A 444 19.99 -57.78 44.95
N ASP A 445 21.27 -57.86 45.36
CA ASP A 445 22.07 -57.07 46.33
C ASP A 445 23.58 -57.20 45.94
N TRP A 446 24.48 -57.21 46.94
CA TRP A 446 25.89 -57.60 46.93
C TRP A 446 26.94 -56.48 46.74
N ASN A 447 26.79 -55.47 47.59
CA ASN A 447 27.75 -55.25 48.69
C ASN A 447 29.14 -55.92 48.58
N SER A 448 30.21 -55.11 48.67
CA SER A 448 31.13 -55.22 49.83
C SER A 448 32.04 -54.00 50.01
N VAL A 449 31.84 -53.32 51.14
CA VAL A 449 32.65 -52.23 51.69
C VAL A 449 33.81 -52.84 52.52
N PRO A 450 35.02 -52.25 52.52
CA PRO A 450 35.43 -51.59 53.76
C PRO A 450 36.16 -50.26 53.58
N LYS A 451 35.85 -49.31 54.49
CA LYS A 451 36.75 -48.22 54.89
C LYS A 451 38.02 -48.80 55.54
N LEU A 452 39.06 -47.97 55.67
CA LEU A 452 39.62 -47.68 57.00
C LEU A 452 40.42 -46.36 56.99
N GLU A 453 40.68 -45.85 58.19
CA GLU A 453 41.40 -44.61 58.46
C GLU A 453 42.91 -44.88 58.62
N GLN A 454 43.78 -43.88 58.39
CA GLN A 454 44.62 -43.27 59.44
C GLN A 454 45.73 -42.32 58.90
N GLU A 455 45.91 -41.23 59.64
CA GLU A 455 47.19 -40.57 60.01
C GLU A 455 48.10 -39.88 58.97
N SER A 456 48.97 -39.03 59.53
CA SER A 456 49.92 -38.10 58.90
C SER A 456 51.35 -38.70 58.86
N PRO A 457 52.37 -38.05 58.22
CA PRO A 457 53.12 -37.01 58.94
C PRO A 457 53.90 -35.93 58.12
N ALA A 458 54.27 -34.83 58.80
CA ALA A 458 55.54 -34.06 58.69
C ALA A 458 55.92 -33.31 57.37
N GLN A 459 56.77 -32.27 57.30
CA GLN A 459 57.45 -31.25 58.17
C GLN A 459 58.14 -30.20 57.20
N VAL A 460 58.92 -29.14 57.49
CA VAL A 460 59.60 -28.53 58.68
C VAL A 460 59.92 -27.01 58.44
N ASN A 461 59.91 -26.16 59.50
CA ASN A 461 60.65 -24.88 59.79
C ASN A 461 60.90 -23.74 58.75
N ALA A 462 61.32 -22.50 59.10
CA ALA A 462 61.08 -21.61 60.27
C ALA A 462 61.76 -20.20 60.11
N ILE A 463 61.18 -19.14 60.73
CA ILE A 463 61.78 -17.91 61.35
C ILE A 463 62.65 -16.92 60.52
N GLY A 464 62.44 -15.60 60.73
CA GLY A 464 63.45 -14.54 60.50
C GLY A 464 62.94 -13.08 60.38
N ASP A 465 63.30 -12.21 61.34
CA ASP A 465 63.03 -10.74 61.34
C ASP A 465 64.30 -9.90 61.09
N THR A 466 64.19 -8.65 60.59
CA THR A 466 64.87 -7.42 61.10
C THR A 466 64.58 -6.14 60.28
N GLU A 467 64.98 -4.96 60.81
CA GLU A 467 64.66 -3.60 60.35
C GLU A 467 65.80 -2.90 59.57
N ALA A 468 65.52 -1.80 58.81
CA ALA A 468 66.22 -0.48 58.94
C ALA A 468 66.00 0.56 57.78
N SER A 469 65.31 1.67 58.10
CA SER A 469 65.69 3.09 57.86
C SER A 469 65.94 3.75 56.46
N ILE A 470 65.32 4.94 56.30
CA ILE A 470 65.84 6.23 55.74
C ILE A 470 65.60 6.69 54.26
N ASN A 471 65.08 7.94 54.17
CA ASN A 471 65.00 8.97 53.11
C ASN A 471 64.26 8.72 51.75
N ASN A 472 63.05 9.26 51.53
CA ASN A 472 62.65 10.68 51.37
C ASN A 472 63.01 11.33 50.02
N GLN A 473 62.08 11.34 49.04
CA GLN A 473 61.46 12.56 48.44
C GLN A 473 60.51 12.19 47.28
N GLY A 474 59.50 13.03 47.02
CA GLY A 474 58.57 12.91 45.87
C GLY A 474 57.09 12.73 46.27
N LYS A 475 56.23 13.70 45.92
CA LYS A 475 54.79 13.69 46.27
C LYS A 475 53.96 13.10 45.12
N GLY A 476 53.10 12.12 45.38
CA GLY A 476 52.16 11.64 44.35
C GLY A 476 51.33 10.37 44.59
N LEU A 477 51.45 9.68 45.73
CA LEU A 477 51.00 8.26 45.86
C LEU A 477 49.86 7.98 46.86
N GLY A 478 49.07 8.99 47.24
CA GLY A 478 47.93 8.82 48.17
C GLY A 478 46.70 8.09 47.59
N LEU A 479 46.49 8.13 46.26
CA LEU A 479 45.27 7.60 45.64
C LEU A 479 45.37 6.10 45.29
N LEU A 480 46.55 5.66 44.81
CA LEU A 480 46.73 4.32 44.25
C LEU A 480 46.69 3.22 45.33
N VAL A 481 47.29 3.48 46.50
CA VAL A 481 47.31 2.53 47.62
C VAL A 481 45.93 2.38 48.26
N PHE A 482 45.14 3.45 48.30
CA PHE A 482 43.73 3.39 48.74
C PHE A 482 42.90 2.52 47.80
N LEU A 483 43.06 2.68 46.48
CA LEU A 483 42.37 1.87 45.47
C LEU A 483 42.79 0.40 45.50
N MET A 484 44.09 0.08 45.60
CA MET A 484 44.55 -1.32 45.71
C MET A 484 44.11 -1.97 47.03
N GLY A 485 44.15 -1.26 48.16
CA GLY A 485 43.65 -1.75 49.44
C GLY A 485 42.14 -2.04 49.41
N PHE A 486 41.38 -1.24 48.67
CA PHE A 486 39.94 -1.46 48.43
C PHE A 486 39.71 -2.68 47.51
N PHE A 487 40.43 -2.77 46.39
CA PHE A 487 40.27 -3.86 45.41
C PHE A 487 40.71 -5.24 45.94
N ALA A 488 41.82 -5.33 46.68
CA ALA A 488 42.27 -6.59 47.26
C ALA A 488 41.25 -7.14 48.27
N ARG A 489 40.67 -6.25 49.09
CA ARG A 489 39.68 -6.58 50.12
C ARG A 489 38.28 -6.87 49.53
N LEU A 490 37.95 -6.29 48.38
CA LEU A 490 36.79 -6.69 47.57
C LEU A 490 36.97 -8.07 46.94
N LYS A 491 38.12 -8.35 46.32
CA LYS A 491 38.35 -9.63 45.61
C LYS A 491 38.26 -10.84 46.55
N SER A 492 38.89 -10.77 47.73
CA SER A 492 38.77 -11.82 48.75
C SER A 492 37.37 -11.98 49.36
N GLY A 493 36.50 -10.97 49.21
CA GLY A 493 35.09 -11.04 49.61
C GLY A 493 34.21 -11.69 48.53
N PHE A 494 34.47 -11.38 47.26
CA PHE A 494 33.67 -11.85 46.12
C PHE A 494 33.74 -13.38 45.94
N ASP A 495 34.94 -13.95 46.04
CA ASP A 495 35.16 -15.40 45.84
C ASP A 495 34.60 -16.27 46.99
N ARG A 496 34.16 -15.67 48.11
CA ARG A 496 33.36 -16.34 49.16
C ARG A 496 31.86 -16.01 49.12
N MET A 497 31.45 -15.08 48.26
CA MET A 497 30.05 -14.67 48.07
C MET A 497 29.40 -15.34 46.84
N LEU A 498 30.19 -16.06 46.03
CA LEU A 498 29.75 -16.75 44.81
C LEU A 498 29.32 -18.22 44.99
N LEU A 499 29.50 -18.82 46.18
CA LEU A 499 29.19 -20.23 46.45
C LEU A 499 28.33 -20.45 47.73
N SER A 500 27.26 -19.67 47.90
CA SER A 500 26.01 -20.13 48.55
C SER A 500 24.89 -19.08 48.47
N GLU A 501 23.66 -19.57 48.24
CA GLU A 501 22.33 -18.95 48.43
C GLU A 501 22.00 -17.58 47.77
N TRP A 502 22.88 -16.56 47.80
CA TRP A 502 22.55 -15.19 47.39
C TRP A 502 22.13 -15.05 45.91
N PHE A 503 22.74 -15.84 45.01
CA PHE A 503 22.44 -15.80 43.58
C PHE A 503 21.04 -16.33 43.19
N SER A 504 20.27 -16.88 44.13
CA SER A 504 18.89 -17.35 43.93
C SER A 504 17.86 -16.23 43.64
N TRP A 505 18.25 -14.96 43.77
CA TRP A 505 17.36 -13.81 43.58
C TRP A 505 17.29 -13.31 42.11
N TRP A 506 18.26 -13.66 41.26
CA TRP A 506 18.34 -13.12 39.90
C TRP A 506 17.21 -13.63 38.98
N PRO A 507 16.63 -12.82 38.06
CA PRO A 507 15.31 -13.11 37.47
C PRO A 507 15.19 -14.30 36.50
N PHE A 508 16.27 -15.04 36.22
CA PHE A 508 16.25 -16.23 35.36
C PHE A 508 16.10 -17.52 36.18
N TRP A 509 17.04 -17.80 37.09
CA TRP A 509 17.02 -18.98 37.98
C TRP A 509 15.81 -19.05 38.93
N ARG A 510 15.14 -17.91 39.17
CA ARG A 510 13.92 -17.85 39.98
C ARG A 510 12.67 -18.42 39.28
N ARG A 511 12.78 -18.83 38.02
CA ARG A 511 11.66 -19.34 37.19
C ARG A 511 11.58 -20.86 37.21
N GLU A 512 12.69 -21.56 37.02
CA GLU A 512 12.75 -23.03 37.06
C GLU A 512 12.30 -23.53 38.44
N LYS A 513 12.87 -23.00 39.53
CA LYS A 513 12.42 -23.29 40.91
C LYS A 513 10.94 -22.97 41.18
N ARG A 514 10.31 -22.09 40.40
CA ARG A 514 8.86 -21.82 40.51
C ARG A 514 8.04 -22.87 39.75
N LEU A 515 8.52 -23.30 38.59
CA LEU A 515 7.88 -24.38 37.83
C LEU A 515 8.02 -25.72 38.58
N GLU A 516 9.20 -26.05 39.09
CA GLU A 516 9.43 -27.21 39.98
C GLU A 516 8.50 -27.18 41.20
N MET A 517 8.35 -26.02 41.85
CA MET A 517 7.43 -25.84 42.97
C MET A 517 5.97 -26.10 42.55
N LEU A 518 5.51 -25.53 41.44
CA LEU A 518 4.15 -25.75 40.92
C LEU A 518 3.91 -27.18 40.46
N VAL A 519 4.93 -27.87 39.91
CA VAL A 519 4.87 -29.30 39.58
C VAL A 519 4.71 -30.12 40.86
N SER A 520 5.59 -29.92 41.85
CA SER A 520 5.52 -30.65 43.13
C SER A 520 4.23 -30.39 43.90
N GLU A 521 3.68 -29.17 43.85
CA GLU A 521 2.40 -28.82 44.48
C GLU A 521 1.21 -29.40 43.71
N ALA A 522 1.27 -29.49 42.37
CA ALA A 522 0.24 -30.17 41.59
C ALA A 522 0.29 -31.69 41.78
N ASP A 523 1.46 -32.30 41.80
CA ASP A 523 1.65 -33.75 41.99
C ASP A 523 1.28 -34.21 43.41
N ALA A 524 1.47 -33.36 44.42
CA ALA A 524 1.00 -33.61 45.78
C ALA A 524 -0.55 -33.53 45.92
N TYR A 525 -1.24 -32.88 44.99
CA TYR A 525 -2.69 -32.67 45.03
C TYR A 525 -3.35 -32.95 43.65
N PRO A 526 -3.30 -34.22 43.14
CA PRO A 526 -3.74 -34.56 41.78
C PRO A 526 -5.23 -34.32 41.54
N LYS A 527 -6.05 -34.30 42.60
CA LYS A 527 -7.50 -34.04 42.56
C LYS A 527 -7.89 -32.57 42.73
N ASP A 528 -6.93 -31.66 42.93
CA ASP A 528 -7.19 -30.21 43.02
C ASP A 528 -7.08 -29.56 41.63
N ALA A 529 -8.23 -29.42 40.97
CA ALA A 529 -8.31 -28.85 39.63
C ALA A 529 -7.81 -27.39 39.53
N ALA A 530 -7.81 -26.62 40.63
CA ALA A 530 -7.28 -25.26 40.62
C ALA A 530 -5.74 -25.26 40.58
N LYS A 531 -5.10 -26.19 41.32
CA LYS A 531 -3.64 -26.38 41.29
C LYS A 531 -3.16 -26.94 39.95
N GLN A 532 -3.86 -27.95 39.40
CA GLN A 532 -3.55 -28.44 38.04
C GLN A 532 -3.68 -27.32 37.02
N THR A 533 -4.77 -26.54 37.04
CA THR A 533 -4.94 -25.40 36.13
C THR A 533 -3.82 -24.37 36.27
N ALA A 534 -3.39 -24.04 37.49
CA ALA A 534 -2.28 -23.11 37.72
C ALA A 534 -0.94 -23.61 37.12
N LEU A 535 -0.67 -24.91 37.19
CA LEU A 535 0.48 -25.52 36.53
C LEU A 535 0.32 -25.50 34.99
N LEU A 536 -0.84 -25.90 34.45
CA LEU A 536 -1.08 -25.92 33.00
C LEU A 536 -0.91 -24.52 32.39
N VAL A 537 -1.37 -23.45 33.06
CA VAL A 537 -1.17 -22.05 32.63
C VAL A 537 0.32 -21.66 32.54
N GLU A 538 1.20 -22.16 33.42
CA GLU A 538 2.64 -21.83 33.37
C GLU A 538 3.36 -22.74 32.35
N LEU A 539 3.02 -24.03 32.27
CA LEU A 539 3.54 -24.95 31.25
C LEU A 539 3.21 -24.49 29.83
N ASN A 540 2.01 -23.95 29.57
CA ASN A 540 1.58 -23.53 28.22
C ASN A 540 2.43 -22.38 27.64
N LYS A 541 3.21 -21.68 28.48
CA LYS A 541 4.12 -20.60 28.07
C LYS A 541 5.49 -21.08 27.61
N HIS A 542 5.82 -22.35 27.88
CA HIS A 542 7.16 -22.90 27.74
C HIS A 542 7.20 -24.23 26.97
N SER A 543 6.21 -25.09 27.19
CA SER A 543 6.14 -26.46 26.68
C SER A 543 4.68 -26.89 26.50
N PRO A 544 3.97 -26.40 25.45
CA PRO A 544 2.57 -26.76 25.20
C PRO A 544 2.36 -28.26 24.95
N GLU A 545 3.35 -28.98 24.40
CA GLU A 545 3.32 -30.45 24.33
C GLU A 545 3.16 -31.12 25.70
N SER A 546 3.78 -30.56 26.75
CA SER A 546 3.67 -31.10 28.12
C SER A 546 2.30 -30.83 28.73
N VAL A 547 1.62 -29.74 28.31
CA VAL A 547 0.21 -29.48 28.64
C VAL A 547 -0.68 -30.54 28.00
N ILE A 548 -0.45 -30.86 26.73
CA ILE A 548 -1.21 -31.89 26.00
C ILE A 548 -1.00 -33.25 26.66
N LYS A 549 0.25 -33.73 26.77
CA LYS A 549 0.60 -35.03 27.36
C LYS A 549 0.04 -35.19 28.79
N ARG A 550 0.13 -34.16 29.64
CA ARG A 550 -0.36 -34.21 31.04
C ARG A 550 -1.89 -34.16 31.15
N PHE A 551 -2.58 -33.58 30.17
CA PHE A 551 -4.05 -33.59 30.10
C PHE A 551 -4.57 -34.93 29.54
N GLU A 552 -3.90 -35.48 28.52
CA GLU A 552 -4.25 -36.75 27.88
C GLU A 552 -3.97 -37.98 28.76
N GLN A 553 -3.08 -37.87 29.74
CA GLN A 553 -2.83 -38.89 30.76
C GLN A 553 -4.05 -39.23 31.63
N ARG A 554 -5.06 -38.34 31.74
CA ARG A 554 -6.33 -38.52 32.50
C ARG A 554 -6.21 -38.77 34.01
N GLU A 555 -5.01 -38.75 34.59
CA GLU A 555 -4.79 -38.98 36.04
C GLU A 555 -5.13 -37.77 36.93
N TYR A 556 -5.26 -36.57 36.34
CA TYR A 556 -5.36 -35.29 37.04
C TYR A 556 -6.73 -34.62 36.86
N ALA A 557 -7.23 -33.95 37.90
CA ALA A 557 -8.50 -33.21 37.83
C ALA A 557 -8.37 -31.89 37.04
N VAL A 558 -9.39 -31.57 36.24
CA VAL A 558 -9.38 -30.43 35.31
C VAL A 558 -10.66 -29.60 35.45
N ASP A 559 -10.51 -28.29 35.63
CA ASP A 559 -11.60 -27.31 35.55
C ASP A 559 -11.77 -26.80 34.11
N SER A 560 -12.93 -26.21 33.82
CA SER A 560 -13.24 -25.40 32.65
C SER A 560 -12.11 -24.47 32.18
N ARG A 561 -11.30 -23.93 33.10
CA ARG A 561 -10.12 -23.12 32.77
C ARG A 561 -8.93 -23.94 32.27
N GLY A 562 -8.68 -25.12 32.84
CA GLY A 562 -7.67 -26.06 32.35
C GLY A 562 -7.98 -26.58 30.94
N VAL A 563 -9.26 -26.79 30.64
CA VAL A 563 -9.73 -27.10 29.26
C VAL A 563 -9.34 -26.01 28.26
N VAL A 564 -9.47 -24.73 28.62
CA VAL A 564 -9.10 -23.61 27.74
C VAL A 564 -7.59 -23.56 27.48
N GLU A 565 -6.76 -23.89 28.47
CA GLU A 565 -5.31 -23.99 28.29
C GLU A 565 -4.91 -25.19 27.42
N TYR A 566 -5.58 -26.34 27.56
CA TYR A 566 -5.40 -27.50 26.68
C TYR A 566 -5.74 -27.18 25.22
N ILE A 567 -6.88 -26.52 24.95
CA ILE A 567 -7.24 -26.09 23.60
C ILE A 567 -6.20 -25.09 23.06
N ARG A 568 -5.70 -24.17 23.90
CA ARG A 568 -4.61 -23.25 23.50
C ARG A 568 -3.32 -24.00 23.18
N ALA A 569 -3.00 -25.07 23.91
CA ALA A 569 -1.83 -25.90 23.64
C ALA A 569 -1.96 -26.66 22.30
N LEU A 570 -3.12 -27.27 22.04
CA LEU A 570 -3.42 -27.93 20.75
C LEU A 570 -3.34 -26.97 19.55
N VAL A 571 -3.75 -25.71 19.73
CA VAL A 571 -3.58 -24.66 18.70
C VAL A 571 -2.11 -24.27 18.57
N ALA A 572 -1.37 -24.13 19.67
CA ALA A 572 0.04 -23.73 19.66
C ALA A 572 0.98 -24.78 19.06
N THR A 573 0.64 -26.06 19.12
CA THR A 573 1.39 -27.16 18.49
C THR A 573 0.84 -27.57 17.11
N ASN A 574 -0.20 -26.89 16.61
CA ASN A 574 -1.04 -27.32 15.48
C ASN A 574 -1.75 -28.68 15.63
N ALA A 575 -1.55 -29.44 16.72
CA ALA A 575 -2.19 -30.75 16.95
C ALA A 575 -3.73 -30.71 16.97
N ILE A 576 -4.35 -29.52 17.07
CA ILE A 576 -5.79 -29.35 16.83
C ILE A 576 -6.24 -29.87 15.45
N SER A 577 -5.35 -29.98 14.46
CA SER A 577 -5.67 -30.59 13.16
C SER A 577 -6.09 -32.05 13.25
N GLU A 578 -5.61 -32.82 14.25
CA GLU A 578 -5.99 -34.23 14.44
C GLU A 578 -7.44 -34.40 14.94
N TYR A 579 -8.04 -33.31 15.46
CA TYR A 579 -9.42 -33.29 15.95
C TYR A 579 -10.38 -32.56 15.00
N LEU A 580 -9.85 -31.80 14.04
CA LEU A 580 -10.62 -31.23 12.94
C LEU A 580 -10.89 -32.31 11.88
N PRO A 581 -12.00 -32.24 11.14
CA PRO A 581 -12.36 -33.28 10.18
C PRO A 581 -11.43 -33.23 8.97
N ASP A 582 -10.57 -34.24 8.82
CA ASP A 582 -9.73 -34.41 7.64
C ASP A 582 -10.50 -35.17 6.53
N ASP A 583 -10.41 -34.68 5.30
CA ASP A 583 -11.36 -34.91 4.20
C ASP A 583 -11.33 -36.37 3.67
N GLN A 584 -10.30 -37.14 4.04
CA GLN A 584 -10.15 -38.56 3.72
C GLN A 584 -10.58 -39.51 4.87
N SER A 585 -10.83 -38.99 6.08
CA SER A 585 -10.96 -39.79 7.31
C SER A 585 -12.39 -40.19 7.69
N GLY A 586 -13.40 -39.49 7.16
CA GLY A 586 -14.83 -39.79 7.35
C GLY A 586 -15.39 -39.62 8.77
N LYS A 587 -14.63 -39.04 9.71
CA LYS A 587 -15.06 -38.84 11.11
C LYS A 587 -15.70 -37.46 11.35
N PRO A 588 -16.95 -37.35 11.82
CA PRO A 588 -17.64 -36.08 11.99
C PRO A 588 -17.36 -35.42 13.36
N SER A 589 -16.11 -35.09 13.68
CA SER A 589 -15.75 -34.31 14.88
C SER A 589 -15.88 -32.81 14.63
N THR A 590 -16.99 -32.21 15.04
CA THR A 590 -17.12 -30.73 15.05
C THR A 590 -16.44 -30.13 16.28
N LEU A 591 -15.88 -28.93 16.14
CA LEU A 591 -15.27 -28.18 17.25
C LEU A 591 -16.27 -27.95 18.41
N SER A 592 -17.57 -27.82 18.09
CA SER A 592 -18.68 -27.81 19.05
C SER A 592 -18.85 -29.13 19.82
N ALA A 593 -18.70 -30.28 19.17
CA ALA A 593 -18.76 -31.58 19.85
C ALA A 593 -17.56 -31.78 20.78
N LEU A 594 -16.35 -31.42 20.33
CA LEU A 594 -15.14 -31.44 21.16
C LEU A 594 -15.25 -30.49 22.36
N LEU A 595 -15.83 -29.30 22.19
CA LEU A 595 -16.10 -28.38 23.31
C LEU A 595 -17.14 -28.93 24.29
N GLN A 596 -18.16 -29.65 23.81
CA GLN A 596 -19.14 -30.29 24.68
C GLN A 596 -18.53 -31.46 25.45
N GLU A 597 -17.79 -32.34 24.78
CA GLU A 597 -17.07 -33.46 25.40
C GLU A 597 -16.09 -32.97 26.48
N LEU A 598 -15.26 -31.97 26.18
CA LEU A 598 -14.31 -31.40 27.14
C LEU A 598 -15.01 -30.69 28.32
N LYS A 599 -16.19 -30.10 28.10
CA LYS A 599 -17.01 -29.49 29.16
C LYS A 599 -17.65 -30.53 30.07
N GLU A 600 -18.10 -31.66 29.51
CA GLU A 600 -18.65 -32.78 30.29
C GLU A 600 -17.54 -33.47 31.10
N ARG A 601 -16.34 -33.68 30.51
CA ARG A 601 -15.14 -34.12 31.26
C ARG A 601 -14.81 -33.22 32.45
N ALA A 602 -14.92 -31.90 32.30
CA ALA A 602 -14.70 -30.93 33.38
C ALA A 602 -15.80 -30.90 34.47
N SER A 603 -16.90 -31.64 34.29
CA SER A 603 -17.99 -31.73 35.27
C SER A 603 -17.88 -32.93 36.23
N GLY A 604 -16.99 -33.88 35.96
CA GLY A 604 -16.56 -34.90 36.94
C GLY A 604 -17.45 -36.12 37.10
N ASN A 605 -18.45 -36.33 36.24
CA ASN A 605 -19.20 -37.59 36.21
C ASN A 605 -18.43 -38.69 35.47
N LEU A 606 -18.38 -39.89 36.06
CA LEU A 606 -17.99 -41.13 35.38
C LEU A 606 -19.24 -41.87 34.87
N ASP A 607 -19.01 -42.84 33.99
CA ASP A 607 -19.93 -43.90 33.57
C ASP A 607 -21.22 -43.50 32.81
N GLU A 608 -21.10 -43.28 31.49
CA GLU A 608 -21.88 -44.05 30.49
C GLU A 608 -21.33 -43.86 29.05
N SER A 609 -21.77 -44.68 28.10
CA SER A 609 -21.23 -44.76 26.72
C SER A 609 -22.20 -44.26 25.64
N PHE A 610 -21.63 -43.74 24.55
CA PHE A 610 -22.36 -43.07 23.47
C PHE A 610 -23.44 -43.92 22.78
N LEU A 611 -24.63 -43.34 22.59
CA LEU A 611 -25.59 -43.73 21.55
C LEU A 611 -26.08 -42.50 20.78
N SER A 612 -26.13 -42.63 19.46
CA SER A 612 -26.52 -41.55 18.53
C SER A 612 -28.01 -41.60 18.21
N PRO A 613 -28.76 -40.48 18.30
CA PRO A 613 -30.10 -40.38 17.76
C PRO A 613 -30.25 -39.26 16.72
N GLY A 614 -30.49 -39.65 15.47
CA GLY A 614 -31.39 -38.89 14.59
C GLY A 614 -32.81 -39.48 14.67
N ILE A 615 -33.78 -38.79 14.07
CA ILE A 615 -35.17 -39.26 13.86
C ILE A 615 -36.02 -39.42 15.15
N SER A 616 -36.83 -38.40 15.48
CA SER A 616 -38.22 -38.58 15.94
C SER A 616 -38.98 -37.24 16.03
N GLU A 617 -40.27 -37.24 15.73
CA GLU A 617 -41.18 -36.14 16.05
C GLU A 617 -41.96 -36.45 17.35
N ARG A 618 -41.79 -35.66 18.42
CA ARG A 618 -42.88 -35.15 19.31
C ARG A 618 -42.39 -34.42 20.57
N GLN A 619 -42.92 -33.20 20.71
CA GLN A 619 -43.09 -32.36 21.90
C GLN A 619 -41.85 -31.77 22.62
N PRO A 620 -41.99 -30.59 23.30
CA PRO A 620 -40.85 -29.78 23.75
C PRO A 620 -40.85 -29.37 25.24
N LEU A 621 -39.73 -29.53 25.94
CA LEU A 621 -39.47 -29.01 27.30
C LEU A 621 -37.96 -28.73 27.47
N HIS A 622 -37.49 -27.80 28.32
CA HIS A 622 -38.12 -26.64 28.96
C HIS A 622 -37.01 -25.73 29.53
N VAL A 623 -36.84 -24.50 29.04
CA VAL A 623 -35.81 -23.59 29.59
C VAL A 623 -36.36 -22.87 30.82
N MET A 624 -35.98 -23.32 32.01
CA MET A 624 -36.12 -22.49 33.22
C MET A 624 -35.04 -21.42 33.22
N MET A 625 -35.45 -20.14 33.32
CA MET A 625 -34.52 -19.07 33.70
C MET A 625 -34.33 -19.09 35.22
N VAL A 626 -33.09 -18.87 35.66
CA VAL A 626 -32.77 -18.38 37.00
C VAL A 626 -31.88 -17.16 36.84
N ASP A 627 -32.36 -16.01 37.32
CA ASP A 627 -31.60 -14.76 37.38
C ASP A 627 -30.34 -14.90 38.26
N GLN A 628 -29.31 -14.12 37.96
CA GLN A 628 -28.43 -13.62 39.02
C GLN A 628 -28.20 -12.11 38.93
N LYS A 629 -29.15 -11.39 39.55
CA LYS A 629 -29.11 -9.94 39.69
C LYS A 629 -28.26 -9.53 40.91
N ALA A 630 -27.01 -9.18 40.63
CA ALA A 630 -26.11 -8.34 41.43
C ALA A 630 -25.82 -8.70 42.91
N SER A 631 -24.53 -8.86 43.23
CA SER A 631 -23.96 -8.29 44.46
C SER A 631 -22.49 -7.90 44.25
N ASN A 632 -22.09 -6.73 44.75
CA ASN A 632 -20.75 -6.17 44.54
C ASN A 632 -19.81 -6.50 45.71
N ARG A 633 -18.58 -6.96 45.41
CA ARG A 633 -17.42 -6.60 46.24
C ARG A 633 -16.09 -6.57 45.50
N SER A 634 -15.36 -5.47 45.72
CA SER A 634 -13.90 -5.32 45.62
C SER A 634 -13.14 -5.84 44.37
N HIS A 635 -13.43 -5.28 43.19
CA HIS A 635 -12.37 -5.06 42.17
C HIS A 635 -11.82 -3.62 42.16
N PHE A 636 -12.62 -2.63 42.59
CA PHE A 636 -12.19 -1.21 42.66
C PHE A 636 -11.05 -0.96 43.68
N ALA A 637 -10.97 -1.76 44.74
CA ALA A 637 -9.93 -1.61 45.77
C ALA A 637 -8.53 -2.01 45.28
N GLN A 638 -8.44 -3.03 44.42
CA GLN A 638 -7.16 -3.58 43.95
C GLN A 638 -6.52 -2.68 42.89
N GLU A 639 -7.33 -2.11 41.99
CA GLU A 639 -6.94 -1.05 41.06
C GLU A 639 -6.45 0.23 41.78
N LEU A 640 -7.17 0.69 42.81
CA LEU A 640 -6.75 1.86 43.59
C LEU A 640 -5.44 1.60 44.35
N ILE A 641 -5.29 0.44 44.99
CA ILE A 641 -4.05 0.12 45.73
C ILE A 641 -2.85 0.02 44.76
N SER A 642 -3.05 -0.52 43.56
CA SER A 642 -2.04 -0.54 42.50
C SER A 642 -1.62 0.87 42.05
N THR A 643 -2.59 1.72 41.70
CA THR A 643 -2.30 3.11 41.27
C THR A 643 -1.78 3.99 42.40
N ILE A 644 -2.20 3.78 43.65
CA ILE A 644 -1.64 4.46 44.83
C ILE A 644 -0.20 3.99 45.07
N LEU A 645 0.10 2.69 45.04
CA LEU A 645 1.48 2.22 45.17
C LEU A 645 2.38 2.73 44.04
N PHE A 646 1.90 2.77 42.80
CA PHE A 646 2.67 3.31 41.67
C PHE A 646 2.91 4.82 41.80
N THR A 647 1.88 5.60 42.15
CA THR A 647 2.02 7.06 42.35
C THR A 647 2.80 7.42 43.61
N VAL A 648 2.77 6.60 44.66
CA VAL A 648 3.64 6.75 45.85
C VAL A 648 5.07 6.32 45.54
N ALA A 649 5.31 5.28 44.73
CA ALA A 649 6.66 4.89 44.32
C ALA A 649 7.30 5.93 43.38
N VAL A 650 6.58 6.38 42.35
CA VAL A 650 7.01 7.48 41.48
C VAL A 650 7.13 8.78 42.28
N GLY A 651 6.21 9.05 43.21
CA GLY A 651 6.24 10.20 44.11
C GLY A 651 7.44 10.19 45.06
N LEU A 652 7.79 9.04 45.65
CA LEU A 652 8.99 8.87 46.47
C LEU A 652 10.27 8.98 45.62
N MET A 653 10.28 8.46 44.39
CA MET A 653 11.39 8.65 43.46
C MET A 653 11.55 10.14 43.10
N TRP A 654 10.45 10.87 42.90
CA TRP A 654 10.45 12.31 42.63
C TRP A 654 10.83 13.12 43.88
N VAL A 655 10.43 12.71 45.08
CA VAL A 655 10.79 13.36 46.36
C VAL A 655 12.24 13.06 46.75
N MET A 656 12.77 11.87 46.49
CA MET A 656 14.19 11.56 46.70
C MET A 656 15.07 12.26 45.65
N GLY A 657 14.64 12.28 44.39
CA GLY A 657 15.29 13.05 43.32
C GLY A 657 15.26 14.56 43.61
N ALA A 658 14.11 15.08 44.05
CA ALA A 658 13.97 16.47 44.48
C ALA A 658 14.79 16.75 45.74
N ALA A 659 14.87 15.86 46.73
CA ALA A 659 15.69 16.07 47.93
C ALA A 659 17.21 16.08 47.61
N ALA A 660 17.65 15.26 46.65
CA ALA A 660 19.02 15.30 46.13
C ALA A 660 19.27 16.62 45.35
N LEU A 661 18.36 16.98 44.44
CA LEU A 661 18.44 18.20 43.65
C LEU A 661 18.32 19.47 44.51
N GLN A 662 17.52 19.45 45.57
CA GLN A 662 17.30 20.57 46.48
C GLN A 662 18.49 20.72 47.46
N ARG A 663 19.18 19.62 47.82
CA ARG A 663 20.53 19.70 48.42
C ARG A 663 21.57 20.31 47.46
N TYR A 664 21.38 20.22 46.15
CA TYR A 664 22.24 20.82 45.14
C TYR A 664 21.86 22.28 44.81
N ILE A 665 20.58 22.64 44.92
CA ILE A 665 20.03 23.96 44.53
C ILE A 665 19.82 24.92 45.72
N SER A 666 19.93 24.46 46.97
CA SER A 666 19.84 25.33 48.18
C SER A 666 20.97 26.38 48.32
N GLY A 667 21.81 26.58 47.28
CA GLY A 667 22.74 27.70 47.17
C GLY A 667 22.18 28.95 46.47
N LEU A 668 21.06 28.86 45.74
CA LEU A 668 20.48 29.96 44.96
C LEU A 668 18.93 29.95 45.04
N GLY A 669 18.34 31.00 45.61
CA GLY A 669 16.89 31.11 45.82
C GLY A 669 16.17 32.03 44.82
N GLY A 670 14.84 31.90 44.71
CA GLY A 670 14.00 32.77 43.86
C GLY A 670 12.52 32.36 43.86
N MET A 671 11.69 33.18 44.51
CA MET A 671 10.25 32.95 44.75
C MET A 671 9.35 33.08 43.50
N GLY A 672 8.34 32.21 43.35
CA GLY A 672 7.27 32.40 42.35
C GLY A 672 6.33 31.19 42.15
N THR A 673 5.04 31.33 42.47
CA THR A 673 4.03 30.26 42.41
C THR A 673 2.85 30.57 41.46
N PRO A 674 2.41 29.59 40.65
CA PRO A 674 0.98 29.44 40.36
C PRO A 674 0.49 27.99 40.58
N GLY A 675 -0.78 27.83 40.97
CA GLY A 675 -1.35 26.55 41.39
C GLY A 675 -2.06 25.76 40.29
N VAL A 676 -1.70 24.46 40.19
CA VAL A 676 -2.56 23.26 40.05
C VAL A 676 -3.97 23.43 39.44
N GLY A 677 -4.26 22.64 38.39
CA GLY A 677 -5.65 22.18 38.14
C GLY A 677 -6.06 21.98 36.68
N SER A 678 -5.62 20.90 36.01
CA SER A 678 -6.21 20.45 34.74
C SER A 678 -5.90 18.99 34.44
N SER A 679 -6.92 18.13 34.51
CA SER A 679 -6.84 16.70 34.17
C SER A 679 -7.87 16.32 33.11
N SER A 680 -7.40 15.60 32.09
CA SER A 680 -8.16 14.65 31.25
C SER A 680 -9.61 14.99 30.86
N SER A 681 -9.80 15.43 29.61
CA SER A 681 -10.96 14.99 28.81
C SER A 681 -10.51 14.73 27.36
N TYR A 682 -10.97 13.62 26.78
CA TYR A 682 -10.68 13.28 25.38
C TYR A 682 -11.40 14.27 24.47
N SER A 683 -10.63 15.14 23.81
CA SER A 683 -11.14 16.20 22.94
C SER A 683 -10.97 15.82 21.47
N SER A 684 -11.90 16.25 20.62
CA SER A 684 -11.90 16.07 19.16
C SER A 684 -10.81 16.91 18.49
N LYS A 685 -9.55 16.52 18.68
CA LYS A 685 -8.38 17.39 18.49
C LYS A 685 -8.04 17.74 17.04
N ASP A 686 -8.33 16.86 16.09
CA ASP A 686 -7.74 16.97 14.75
C ASP A 686 -8.48 17.92 13.80
N PHE A 687 -9.79 18.17 14.03
CA PHE A 687 -10.60 19.07 13.20
C PHE A 687 -10.50 20.56 13.55
N ASN A 688 -9.86 20.90 14.68
CA ASN A 688 -9.68 22.27 15.16
C ASN A 688 -8.22 22.55 15.57
N LYS A 689 -7.25 21.89 14.93
CA LYS A 689 -5.84 22.28 15.02
C LYS A 689 -5.69 23.69 14.42
N GLU A 690 -5.38 24.68 15.25
CA GLU A 690 -5.17 26.05 14.75
C GLU A 690 -4.09 26.08 13.68
N ILE A 691 -4.30 26.89 12.64
CA ILE A 691 -3.35 27.05 11.55
C ILE A 691 -2.23 27.98 12.04
N VAL A 692 -1.23 27.36 12.67
CA VAL A 692 0.03 27.99 13.08
C VAL A 692 0.95 28.06 11.84
N PRO A 693 1.59 29.21 11.55
CA PRO A 693 2.59 29.30 10.49
C PRO A 693 3.84 28.50 10.86
N GLU A 694 4.56 28.02 9.85
CA GLU A 694 5.85 27.36 10.05
C GLU A 694 6.93 28.37 10.47
N LYS A 695 7.88 27.94 11.31
CA LYS A 695 9.10 28.72 11.58
C LYS A 695 10.10 28.49 10.46
N ASN A 696 10.11 29.37 9.46
CA ASN A 696 11.12 29.32 8.42
C ASN A 696 12.47 29.81 8.94
N ILE A 697 13.50 29.01 8.73
CA ILE A 697 14.91 29.31 9.05
C ILE A 697 15.72 29.56 7.77
N LYS A 698 15.22 29.10 6.62
CA LYS A 698 15.92 29.14 5.32
C LYS A 698 15.77 30.50 4.62
N THR A 699 16.79 30.85 3.86
CA THR A 699 17.02 32.13 3.17
C THR A 699 17.47 31.88 1.72
N PHE A 700 17.65 32.92 0.90
CA PHE A 700 18.16 32.75 -0.46
C PHE A 700 19.62 32.21 -0.54
N LYS A 701 20.36 32.16 0.57
CA LYS A 701 21.68 31.52 0.63
C LYS A 701 21.59 30.00 0.52
N ASP A 702 20.49 29.42 1.01
CA ASP A 702 20.22 27.98 1.03
C ASP A 702 19.63 27.47 -0.31
N VAL A 703 19.57 28.33 -1.33
CA VAL A 703 18.96 28.05 -2.64
C VAL A 703 19.93 28.39 -3.77
N LYS A 704 20.33 27.36 -4.52
CA LYS A 704 21.41 27.37 -5.50
C LYS A 704 20.93 26.88 -6.86
N GLY A 705 21.55 27.35 -7.94
CA GLY A 705 21.31 26.87 -9.30
C GLY A 705 19.98 27.30 -9.95
N CYS A 706 19.31 28.32 -9.43
CA CYS A 706 18.08 28.88 -10.01
C CYS A 706 18.04 30.42 -9.88
N ASP A 707 19.15 31.06 -10.28
CA ASP A 707 19.38 32.49 -10.01
C ASP A 707 18.39 33.42 -10.75
N ASP A 708 17.94 33.09 -11.97
CA ASP A 708 16.90 33.83 -12.70
C ASP A 708 15.59 33.89 -11.89
N ALA A 709 15.12 32.74 -11.39
CA ALA A 709 13.92 32.65 -10.57
C ALA A 709 14.09 33.40 -9.24
N LYS A 710 15.28 33.37 -8.64
CA LYS A 710 15.61 34.16 -7.43
C LYS A 710 15.58 35.67 -7.72
N GLN A 711 16.07 36.11 -8.87
CA GLN A 711 16.07 37.52 -9.27
C GLN A 711 14.63 38.06 -9.45
N GLU A 712 13.74 37.33 -10.13
CA GLU A 712 12.32 37.71 -10.21
C GLU A 712 11.64 37.76 -8.83
N LEU A 713 12.04 36.88 -7.90
CA LEU A 713 11.48 36.81 -6.56
C LEU A 713 12.10 37.82 -5.57
N GLU A 714 13.23 38.44 -5.91
CA GLU A 714 13.84 39.50 -5.10
C GLU A 714 12.98 40.77 -5.08
N GLU A 715 12.28 41.09 -6.18
CA GLU A 715 11.25 42.15 -6.21
C GLU A 715 10.16 41.92 -5.15
N VAL A 716 9.75 40.65 -4.99
CA VAL A 716 8.70 40.23 -4.06
C VAL A 716 9.18 40.29 -2.61
N VAL A 717 10.43 39.90 -2.36
CA VAL A 717 11.10 40.07 -1.07
C VAL A 717 11.22 41.55 -0.70
N GLU A 718 11.64 42.42 -1.62
CA GLU A 718 11.77 43.85 -1.32
C GLU A 718 10.40 44.49 -1.05
N TYR A 719 9.36 44.11 -1.78
CA TYR A 719 7.99 44.56 -1.50
C TYR A 719 7.53 44.15 -0.09
N LEU A 720 7.75 42.89 0.31
CA LEU A 720 7.37 42.41 1.64
C LEU A 720 8.17 43.11 2.77
N LYS A 721 9.46 43.40 2.54
CA LYS A 721 10.30 44.16 3.48
C LYS A 721 9.91 45.65 3.56
N ASN A 722 9.58 46.28 2.43
CA ASN A 722 9.41 47.74 2.31
C ASN A 722 8.19 48.15 1.44
N PRO A 723 6.95 47.76 1.78
CA PRO A 723 5.80 47.94 0.89
C PRO A 723 5.56 49.41 0.50
N GLY A 724 5.77 50.35 1.43
CA GLY A 724 5.64 51.79 1.19
C GLY A 724 6.56 52.36 0.09
N LYS A 725 7.68 51.69 -0.24
CA LYS A 725 8.56 52.07 -1.38
C LYS A 725 7.79 51.99 -2.69
N PHE A 726 6.98 50.95 -2.85
CA PHE A 726 6.24 50.60 -4.06
C PHE A 726 4.86 51.28 -4.11
N THR A 727 4.11 51.23 -3.00
CA THR A 727 2.77 51.84 -2.92
C THR A 727 2.79 53.34 -3.21
N ARG A 728 3.88 54.05 -2.86
CA ARG A 728 4.09 55.48 -3.16
C ARG A 728 4.01 55.82 -4.65
N LEU A 729 4.36 54.88 -5.53
CA LEU A 729 4.31 55.05 -7.00
C LEU A 729 3.08 54.37 -7.63
N GLY A 730 2.10 53.95 -6.83
CA GLY A 730 0.96 53.15 -7.29
C GLY A 730 1.32 51.71 -7.65
N GLY A 731 2.53 51.25 -7.32
CA GLY A 731 2.97 49.86 -7.50
C GLY A 731 2.12 48.93 -6.65
N LYS A 732 1.69 47.81 -7.24
CA LYS A 732 0.80 46.82 -6.63
C LYS A 732 1.51 45.49 -6.47
N LEU A 733 1.19 44.77 -5.39
CA LEU A 733 1.64 43.41 -5.15
C LEU A 733 0.93 42.44 -6.12
N PRO A 734 1.65 41.49 -6.77
CA PRO A 734 1.02 40.36 -7.45
C PRO A 734 0.19 39.55 -6.45
N LYS A 735 -1.06 39.21 -6.81
CA LYS A 735 -1.93 38.43 -5.93
C LYS A 735 -1.45 36.99 -5.76
N GLY A 736 -0.80 36.44 -6.78
CA GLY A 736 -0.35 35.06 -6.74
C GLY A 736 0.78 34.72 -7.69
N ILE A 737 1.70 33.89 -7.20
CA ILE A 737 2.88 33.43 -7.92
C ILE A 737 2.78 31.92 -8.12
N LEU A 738 2.71 31.47 -9.37
CA LEU A 738 2.78 30.05 -9.71
C LEU A 738 4.23 29.68 -10.06
N LEU A 739 4.83 28.82 -9.25
CA LEU A 739 6.11 28.17 -9.51
C LEU A 739 5.86 26.91 -10.35
N THR A 740 6.38 26.87 -11.57
CA THR A 740 6.25 25.73 -12.49
C THR A 740 7.63 25.09 -12.73
N GLY A 741 7.67 23.88 -13.28
CA GLY A 741 8.90 23.18 -13.66
C GLY A 741 9.01 21.77 -13.09
N PRO A 742 10.08 21.01 -13.38
CA PRO A 742 10.22 19.61 -12.99
C PRO A 742 10.17 19.35 -11.46
N PRO A 743 9.88 18.12 -11.01
CA PRO A 743 10.07 17.74 -9.62
C PRO A 743 11.56 17.86 -9.23
N GLY A 744 11.84 18.00 -7.92
CA GLY A 744 13.21 18.06 -7.41
C GLY A 744 13.98 19.38 -7.63
N THR A 745 13.49 20.30 -8.46
CA THR A 745 14.13 21.63 -8.72
C THR A 745 14.02 22.63 -7.56
N GLY A 746 13.47 22.24 -6.41
CA GLY A 746 13.47 23.05 -5.20
C GLY A 746 12.37 24.13 -5.10
N LYS A 747 11.28 24.06 -5.89
CA LYS A 747 10.14 25.01 -5.81
C LYS A 747 9.68 25.30 -4.37
N THR A 748 9.47 24.26 -3.56
CA THR A 748 9.08 24.34 -2.14
C THR A 748 10.17 24.95 -1.24
N LEU A 749 11.44 24.72 -1.58
CA LEU A 749 12.60 25.27 -0.88
C LEU A 749 12.72 26.78 -1.14
N LEU A 750 12.58 27.19 -2.40
CA LEU A 750 12.54 28.57 -2.87
C LEU A 750 11.39 29.35 -2.19
N ALA A 751 10.18 28.79 -2.15
CA ALA A 751 9.06 29.41 -1.43
C ALA A 751 9.33 29.63 0.07
N LYS A 752 9.97 28.65 0.74
CA LYS A 752 10.38 28.79 2.14
C LYS A 752 11.47 29.85 2.33
N ALA A 753 12.41 29.95 1.39
CA ALA A 753 13.48 30.94 1.37
C ALA A 753 12.97 32.38 1.20
N ILE A 754 12.00 32.64 0.31
CA ILE A 754 11.38 33.98 0.15
C ILE A 754 10.82 34.47 1.49
N ALA A 755 10.09 33.61 2.21
CA ALA A 755 9.44 33.99 3.45
C ALA A 755 10.42 34.19 4.62
N GLY A 756 11.48 33.37 4.71
CA GLY A 756 12.54 33.56 5.70
C GLY A 756 13.39 34.80 5.40
N GLU A 757 13.71 35.06 4.13
CA GLU A 757 14.43 36.25 3.69
C GLU A 757 13.61 37.54 3.93
N ALA A 758 12.30 37.53 3.66
CA ALA A 758 11.39 38.63 3.96
C ALA A 758 11.01 38.76 5.45
N GLY A 759 11.29 37.74 6.28
CA GLY A 759 10.95 37.72 7.71
C GLY A 759 9.45 37.59 8.02
N VAL A 760 8.64 37.09 7.07
CA VAL A 760 7.17 37.01 7.20
C VAL A 760 6.67 35.61 7.57
N PRO A 761 5.50 35.47 8.23
CA PRO A 761 4.89 34.17 8.51
C PRO A 761 4.60 33.37 7.23
N PHE A 762 4.88 32.07 7.28
CA PHE A 762 4.71 31.14 6.16
C PHE A 762 3.64 30.08 6.48
N PHE A 763 2.64 29.94 5.60
CA PHE A 763 1.57 28.95 5.74
C PHE A 763 1.68 27.89 4.65
N TYR A 764 2.43 26.82 4.93
CA TYR A 764 2.54 25.64 4.06
C TYR A 764 1.28 24.77 4.09
N ARG A 765 0.77 24.35 2.93
CA ARG A 765 -0.20 23.25 2.76
C ARG A 765 0.11 22.47 1.49
N ALA A 766 -0.16 21.16 1.48
CA ALA A 766 -0.19 20.38 0.24
C ALA A 766 -1.58 20.45 -0.41
N GLY A 767 -1.66 20.46 -1.74
CA GLY A 767 -2.91 20.50 -2.50
C GLY A 767 -3.82 19.30 -2.20
N SER A 768 -3.20 18.16 -1.94
CA SER A 768 -3.84 16.92 -1.46
C SER A 768 -4.56 17.07 -0.11
N GLU A 769 -4.19 18.02 0.77
CA GLU A 769 -4.93 18.28 2.03
C GLU A 769 -6.35 18.85 1.81
N PHE A 770 -6.67 19.27 0.59
CA PHE A 770 -7.99 19.82 0.23
C PHE A 770 -8.85 18.86 -0.62
N GLU A 771 -8.30 17.72 -1.04
CA GLU A 771 -9.00 16.64 -1.74
C GLU A 771 -9.46 15.59 -0.72
N GLU A 772 -10.74 15.62 -0.34
CA GLU A 772 -11.32 14.68 0.62
C GLU A 772 -12.67 14.14 0.17
N MET A 773 -12.97 12.90 0.57
CA MET A 773 -14.23 12.19 0.33
C MET A 773 -15.48 12.93 0.87
N PHE A 774 -15.31 13.87 1.81
CA PHE A 774 -16.40 14.59 2.46
C PHE A 774 -16.71 15.93 1.79
N VAL A 775 -17.94 16.04 1.27
CA VAL A 775 -18.44 17.20 0.51
C VAL A 775 -18.18 18.54 1.22
N GLY A 776 -17.32 19.37 0.64
CA GLY A 776 -17.09 20.74 1.09
C GLY A 776 -16.14 20.89 2.29
N VAL A 777 -15.51 19.82 2.80
CA VAL A 777 -14.47 19.95 3.84
C VAL A 777 -13.24 20.68 3.28
N GLY A 778 -12.81 20.36 2.05
CA GLY A 778 -11.77 21.13 1.35
C GLY A 778 -12.09 22.62 1.23
N ALA A 779 -13.29 22.97 0.77
CA ALA A 779 -13.76 24.37 0.72
C ALA A 779 -13.78 25.05 2.11
N ARG A 780 -14.09 24.33 3.19
CA ARG A 780 -13.96 24.84 4.57
C ARG A 780 -12.50 25.05 4.97
N ARG A 781 -11.59 24.11 4.63
CA ARG A 781 -10.14 24.25 4.88
C ARG A 781 -9.55 25.47 4.17
N VAL A 782 -9.92 25.70 2.91
CA VAL A 782 -9.55 26.91 2.15
C VAL A 782 -9.98 28.18 2.90
N ARG A 783 -11.26 28.32 3.26
CA ARG A 783 -11.74 29.47 4.07
C ARG A 783 -10.95 29.64 5.37
N SER A 784 -10.71 28.56 6.10
CA SER A 784 -9.96 28.61 7.37
C SER A 784 -8.49 29.01 7.19
N LEU A 785 -7.85 28.63 6.08
CA LEU A 785 -6.49 29.03 5.73
C LEU A 785 -6.40 30.53 5.45
N PHE A 786 -7.26 31.07 4.59
CA PHE A 786 -7.27 32.51 4.29
C PHE A 786 -7.67 33.34 5.52
N GLN A 787 -8.59 32.87 6.36
CA GLN A 787 -8.92 33.51 7.65
C GLN A 787 -7.77 33.46 8.68
N ALA A 788 -6.88 32.47 8.62
CA ALA A 788 -5.69 32.41 9.46
C ALA A 788 -4.58 33.34 8.93
N ALA A 789 -4.43 33.43 7.61
CA ALA A 789 -3.50 34.33 6.93
C ALA A 789 -3.88 35.81 7.15
N LYS A 790 -5.15 36.20 6.93
CA LYS A 790 -5.64 37.57 7.18
C LYS A 790 -5.45 38.05 8.63
N LYS A 791 -5.33 37.14 9.60
CA LYS A 791 -5.01 37.46 11.02
C LYS A 791 -3.51 37.65 11.31
N LYS A 792 -2.63 37.32 10.37
CA LYS A 792 -1.16 37.36 10.53
C LYS A 792 -0.46 38.00 9.34
N ALA A 793 -1.16 38.84 8.58
CA ALA A 793 -0.61 39.61 7.48
C ALA A 793 0.38 40.69 7.99
N PRO A 794 1.42 41.05 7.22
CA PRO A 794 1.78 40.49 5.92
C PRO A 794 2.35 39.07 6.03
N CYS A 795 1.98 38.18 5.10
CA CYS A 795 2.34 36.77 5.16
C CYS A 795 2.28 36.07 3.79
N ILE A 796 2.96 34.93 3.68
CA ILE A 796 2.91 34.06 2.50
C ILE A 796 2.07 32.82 2.80
N ILE A 797 1.11 32.53 1.93
CA ILE A 797 0.43 31.23 1.84
C ILE A 797 1.12 30.44 0.73
N PHE A 798 1.50 29.19 0.98
CA PHE A 798 2.07 28.32 -0.06
C PHE A 798 1.27 27.03 -0.18
N ILE A 799 0.81 26.71 -1.39
CA ILE A 799 0.14 25.46 -1.73
C ILE A 799 1.03 24.65 -2.69
N ASP A 800 1.65 23.59 -2.18
CA ASP A 800 2.33 22.60 -3.03
C ASP A 800 1.32 21.75 -3.79
N GLU A 801 1.73 21.09 -4.89
CA GLU A 801 0.87 20.19 -5.68
C GLU A 801 -0.53 20.78 -6.02
N ILE A 802 -0.59 22.06 -6.42
CA ILE A 802 -1.86 22.77 -6.62
C ILE A 802 -2.78 22.11 -7.65
N ASP A 803 -2.22 21.32 -8.58
CA ASP A 803 -2.94 20.51 -9.55
C ASP A 803 -3.85 19.43 -8.93
N ALA A 804 -3.63 19.01 -7.68
CA ALA A 804 -4.53 18.11 -6.96
C ALA A 804 -5.96 18.69 -6.86
N VAL A 805 -6.09 20.00 -6.62
CA VAL A 805 -7.36 20.75 -6.62
C VAL A 805 -7.64 21.52 -7.91
N GLY A 806 -6.59 21.88 -8.65
CA GLY A 806 -6.65 22.77 -9.81
C GLY A 806 -6.81 22.07 -11.17
N SER A 807 -6.74 20.74 -11.23
CA SER A 807 -6.76 20.02 -12.51
C SER A 807 -8.11 20.06 -13.23
N THR A 808 -8.08 20.41 -14.52
CA THR A 808 -9.19 20.32 -15.47
C THR A 808 -9.47 18.90 -15.97
N ARG A 809 -8.46 18.02 -15.93
CA ARG A 809 -8.48 16.73 -16.66
C ARG A 809 -9.05 15.57 -15.84
N LYS A 810 -9.20 15.69 -14.51
CA LYS A 810 -9.95 14.72 -13.69
C LYS A 810 -11.43 14.78 -14.07
N GLN A 811 -12.05 13.64 -14.44
CA GLN A 811 -13.43 13.56 -14.97
C GLN A 811 -14.53 13.66 -13.88
N TRP A 812 -14.48 14.79 -13.18
CA TRP A 812 -15.51 15.43 -12.36
C TRP A 812 -16.21 14.67 -11.23
N GLU A 813 -15.52 14.52 -10.10
CA GLU A 813 -16.21 14.51 -8.80
C GLU A 813 -16.75 15.92 -8.44
N GLY A 814 -18.04 16.00 -8.10
CA GLY A 814 -18.73 17.26 -7.78
C GLY A 814 -18.29 17.96 -6.48
N HIS A 815 -17.19 17.49 -5.87
CA HIS A 815 -16.70 17.93 -4.57
C HIS A 815 -15.44 18.80 -4.74
N THR A 816 -14.46 18.35 -5.53
CA THR A 816 -13.27 19.13 -5.90
C THR A 816 -13.63 20.45 -6.58
N LYS A 817 -14.71 20.48 -7.40
CA LYS A 817 -15.26 21.74 -7.97
C LYS A 817 -15.52 22.82 -6.92
N LYS A 818 -16.07 22.42 -5.77
CA LYS A 818 -16.45 23.35 -4.70
C LYS A 818 -15.23 23.86 -3.94
N THR A 819 -14.20 23.02 -3.78
CA THR A 819 -12.89 23.41 -3.22
C THR A 819 -12.19 24.41 -4.15
N LEU A 820 -12.08 24.10 -5.44
CA LEU A 820 -11.49 24.98 -6.46
C LEU A 820 -12.23 26.32 -6.55
N HIS A 821 -13.56 26.30 -6.70
CA HIS A 821 -14.36 27.53 -6.74
C HIS A 821 -14.22 28.36 -5.47
N GLN A 822 -14.06 27.74 -4.29
CA GLN A 822 -13.81 28.48 -3.06
C GLN A 822 -12.42 29.14 -3.06
N LEU A 823 -11.38 28.46 -3.56
CA LEU A 823 -10.05 29.05 -3.70
C LEU A 823 -10.09 30.29 -4.60
N LEU A 824 -10.77 30.21 -5.75
CA LEU A 824 -10.98 31.36 -6.64
C LEU A 824 -11.72 32.51 -5.94
N VAL A 825 -12.74 32.22 -5.13
CA VAL A 825 -13.49 33.23 -4.35
C VAL A 825 -12.64 33.88 -3.26
N GLU A 826 -11.79 33.14 -2.54
CA GLU A 826 -10.85 33.75 -1.58
C GLU A 826 -9.81 34.61 -2.31
N MET A 827 -9.25 34.13 -3.43
CA MET A 827 -8.25 34.85 -4.23
C MET A 827 -8.80 36.16 -4.81
N ASP A 828 -10.03 36.17 -5.31
CA ASP A 828 -10.69 37.39 -5.75
C ASP A 828 -11.01 38.31 -4.56
N GLY A 829 -11.43 37.73 -3.42
CA GLY A 829 -11.97 38.39 -2.22
C GLY A 829 -10.97 38.95 -1.20
N PHE A 830 -9.71 39.20 -1.58
CA PHE A 830 -8.79 40.03 -0.79
C PHE A 830 -8.28 41.23 -1.61
N GLU A 831 -8.05 42.37 -0.95
CA GLU A 831 -7.48 43.55 -1.62
C GLU A 831 -5.97 43.38 -1.88
N GLN A 832 -5.47 43.90 -3.00
CA GLN A 832 -4.04 43.84 -3.37
C GLN A 832 -3.09 44.48 -2.34
N ASN A 833 -3.62 45.24 -1.38
CA ASN A 833 -2.86 45.90 -0.32
C ASN A 833 -2.95 45.18 1.04
N GLU A 834 -3.65 44.03 1.16
CA GLU A 834 -3.71 43.25 2.42
C GLU A 834 -2.35 42.63 2.83
N GLY A 835 -1.32 42.68 1.97
CA GLY A 835 0.02 42.17 2.29
C GLY A 835 0.13 40.64 2.30
N ILE A 836 -0.84 39.96 1.68
CA ILE A 836 -0.90 38.50 1.56
C ILE A 836 -0.50 38.09 0.15
N ILE A 837 0.41 37.14 0.01
CA ILE A 837 0.79 36.54 -1.28
C ILE A 837 0.39 35.07 -1.25
N LEU A 838 -0.33 34.62 -2.28
CA LEU A 838 -0.54 33.20 -2.53
C LEU A 838 0.52 32.66 -3.49
N MET A 839 1.42 31.84 -2.99
CA MET A 839 2.33 31.05 -3.82
C MET A 839 1.73 29.66 -4.04
N ALA A 840 1.96 29.09 -5.22
CA ALA A 840 1.63 27.70 -5.50
C ALA A 840 2.75 27.05 -6.31
N ALA A 841 2.90 25.73 -6.18
CA ALA A 841 3.81 24.94 -7.00
C ALA A 841 3.09 23.83 -7.74
N THR A 842 3.50 23.57 -8.99
CA THR A 842 3.07 22.41 -9.77
C THR A 842 4.22 21.87 -10.62
N ASN A 843 4.12 20.58 -10.99
CA ASN A 843 4.95 19.98 -12.02
C ASN A 843 4.28 20.04 -13.42
N LEU A 844 2.98 20.33 -13.49
CA LEU A 844 2.15 20.20 -14.69
C LEU A 844 1.26 21.45 -14.89
N PRO A 845 1.79 22.55 -15.47
CA PRO A 845 0.99 23.76 -15.71
C PRO A 845 -0.20 23.51 -16.66
N ASP A 846 -0.03 22.66 -17.68
CA ASP A 846 -1.00 22.44 -18.77
C ASP A 846 -2.24 21.62 -18.39
N ILE A 847 -2.34 21.18 -17.14
CA ILE A 847 -3.55 20.54 -16.60
C ILE A 847 -4.36 21.47 -15.70
N LEU A 848 -3.82 22.61 -15.27
CA LEU A 848 -4.51 23.55 -14.39
C LEU A 848 -5.70 24.24 -15.07
N ASP A 849 -6.69 24.63 -14.27
CA ASP A 849 -7.81 25.45 -14.72
C ASP A 849 -7.31 26.84 -15.15
N PRO A 850 -7.57 27.29 -16.40
CA PRO A 850 -7.25 28.66 -16.84
C PRO A 850 -7.92 29.75 -15.99
N ALA A 851 -8.91 29.42 -15.16
CA ALA A 851 -9.44 30.29 -14.14
C ALA A 851 -8.43 30.61 -13.01
N LEU A 852 -7.50 29.70 -12.67
CA LEU A 852 -6.44 29.94 -11.68
C LEU A 852 -5.36 30.86 -12.24
N THR A 853 -4.92 30.60 -13.48
CA THR A 853 -3.83 31.32 -14.18
C THR A 853 -4.30 32.62 -14.85
N ARG A 854 -5.41 33.20 -14.38
CA ARG A 854 -5.97 34.44 -14.92
C ARG A 854 -5.36 35.65 -14.19
N PRO A 855 -5.01 36.75 -14.90
CA PRO A 855 -4.54 37.98 -14.25
C PRO A 855 -5.48 38.45 -13.12
N GLY A 856 -4.89 38.78 -11.97
CA GLY A 856 -5.60 39.04 -10.71
C GLY A 856 -5.77 37.80 -9.81
N ARG A 857 -5.27 36.62 -10.21
CA ARG A 857 -5.22 35.39 -9.41
C ARG A 857 -3.79 34.90 -9.27
N PHE A 858 -3.36 33.87 -10.00
CA PHE A 858 -1.93 33.68 -10.26
C PHE A 858 -1.56 34.59 -11.43
N ASP A 859 -0.94 35.73 -11.11
CA ASP A 859 -0.59 36.80 -12.04
C ASP A 859 0.91 36.89 -12.35
N ARG A 860 1.77 36.21 -11.57
CA ARG A 860 3.16 35.89 -11.94
C ARG A 860 3.30 34.38 -12.17
N HIS A 861 3.99 34.02 -13.25
CA HIS A 861 4.38 32.65 -13.59
C HIS A 861 5.89 32.58 -13.65
N ILE A 862 6.52 31.80 -12.77
CA ILE A 862 7.98 31.70 -12.67
C ILE A 862 8.37 30.24 -12.89
N VAL A 863 9.19 30.00 -13.93
CA VAL A 863 9.66 28.66 -14.29
C VAL A 863 10.93 28.36 -13.52
N VAL A 864 10.91 27.30 -12.71
CA VAL A 864 12.07 26.78 -11.98
C VAL A 864 12.62 25.58 -12.76
N THR A 865 13.54 25.88 -13.67
CA THR A 865 14.26 24.94 -14.55
C THR A 865 15.19 23.99 -13.78
N ASN A 866 15.76 23.00 -14.49
CA ASN A 866 16.88 22.24 -13.97
C ASN A 866 18.16 23.11 -14.00
N PRO A 867 19.09 22.92 -13.05
CA PRO A 867 20.32 23.71 -12.95
C PRO A 867 21.36 23.37 -14.04
N ASP A 868 21.96 24.42 -14.63
CA ASP A 868 23.16 24.35 -15.49
C ASP A 868 24.38 23.78 -14.73
N VAL A 869 25.46 23.41 -15.44
CA VAL A 869 26.74 22.97 -14.85
C VAL A 869 27.19 23.78 -13.61
N LYS A 870 27.17 25.12 -13.69
CA LYS A 870 27.52 26.00 -12.55
C LYS A 870 26.51 25.91 -11.40
N GLY A 871 25.22 25.82 -11.72
CA GLY A 871 24.17 25.59 -10.73
C GLY A 871 24.32 24.25 -10.02
N ARG A 872 24.65 23.19 -10.75
CA ARG A 872 24.95 21.86 -10.21
C ARG A 872 26.18 21.87 -9.32
N GLN A 873 27.24 22.58 -9.71
CA GLN A 873 28.41 22.79 -8.85
C GLN A 873 28.02 23.48 -7.53
N GLU A 874 27.30 24.61 -7.57
CA GLU A 874 26.91 25.31 -6.33
C GLU A 874 25.95 24.51 -5.44
N ILE A 875 25.15 23.61 -6.01
CA ILE A 875 24.29 22.67 -5.27
C ILE A 875 25.14 21.55 -4.65
N LEU A 876 26.11 21.00 -5.38
CA LEU A 876 27.04 19.99 -4.85
C LEU A 876 27.88 20.58 -3.72
N ASP A 877 28.46 21.76 -3.91
CA ASP A 877 29.21 22.50 -2.88
C ASP A 877 28.38 22.65 -1.59
N LEU A 878 27.10 23.03 -1.72
CA LEU A 878 26.18 23.17 -0.58
C LEU A 878 25.94 21.84 0.17
N TYR A 879 25.84 20.71 -0.54
CA TYR A 879 25.62 19.40 0.09
C TYR A 879 26.91 18.68 0.54
N LEU A 880 28.07 19.11 0.03
CA LEU A 880 29.39 18.58 0.38
C LEU A 880 30.08 19.39 1.50
N HIS A 881 29.72 20.67 1.69
CA HIS A 881 30.27 21.56 2.73
C HIS A 881 30.26 20.94 4.14
N ASP A 882 29.16 20.28 4.52
CA ASP A 882 28.97 19.68 5.84
C ASP A 882 29.55 18.25 5.95
N LYS A 883 30.41 17.82 5.00
CA LYS A 883 30.95 16.45 4.92
C LYS A 883 32.48 16.42 4.88
N PRO A 884 33.12 15.37 5.45
CA PRO A 884 34.56 15.19 5.32
C PRO A 884 34.92 14.76 3.89
N LEU A 885 35.63 15.62 3.16
CA LEU A 885 36.09 15.37 1.79
C LEU A 885 37.57 14.99 1.74
N ALA A 886 37.94 14.18 0.75
CA ALA A 886 39.33 13.97 0.34
C ALA A 886 39.76 14.94 -0.77
N GLU A 887 41.08 15.02 -0.98
CA GLU A 887 41.73 15.99 -1.87
C GLU A 887 41.65 15.59 -3.36
N ASP A 888 41.11 14.41 -3.66
CA ASP A 888 40.88 13.89 -5.02
C ASP A 888 39.54 14.35 -5.64
N VAL A 889 38.66 14.99 -4.84
CA VAL A 889 37.30 15.36 -5.25
C VAL A 889 37.28 16.67 -6.05
N ASP A 890 37.22 16.57 -7.39
CA ASP A 890 36.83 17.69 -8.26
C ASP A 890 35.29 17.77 -8.39
N VAL A 891 34.68 18.73 -7.70
CA VAL A 891 33.23 19.00 -7.76
C VAL A 891 32.78 19.47 -9.15
N TYR A 892 33.65 20.16 -9.91
CA TYR A 892 33.33 20.62 -11.27
C TYR A 892 33.26 19.44 -12.26
N ALA A 893 34.17 18.46 -12.15
CA ALA A 893 34.08 17.21 -12.89
C ALA A 893 32.77 16.45 -12.60
N VAL A 894 32.36 16.36 -11.33
CA VAL A 894 31.08 15.71 -10.95
C VAL A 894 29.86 16.50 -11.48
N ALA A 895 29.87 17.84 -11.41
CA ALA A 895 28.82 18.69 -11.96
C ALA A 895 28.67 18.56 -13.50
N ARG A 896 29.80 18.43 -14.19
CA ARG A 896 29.84 18.15 -15.65
C ARG A 896 29.40 16.72 -15.97
N GLY A 897 29.76 15.75 -15.13
CA GLY A 897 29.37 14.34 -15.26
C GLY A 897 27.90 14.03 -14.93
N THR A 898 27.13 15.02 -14.46
CA THR A 898 25.72 14.88 -14.05
C THR A 898 24.76 15.74 -14.89
N PRO A 899 24.81 15.69 -16.24
CA PRO A 899 23.94 16.50 -17.09
C PRO A 899 22.46 16.20 -16.82
N GLY A 900 21.65 17.24 -16.72
CA GLY A 900 20.21 17.15 -16.48
C GLY A 900 19.77 16.83 -15.04
N PHE A 901 20.68 16.49 -14.12
CA PHE A 901 20.35 16.21 -12.71
C PHE A 901 19.70 17.42 -12.04
N ASN A 902 18.60 17.20 -11.31
CA ASN A 902 17.96 18.22 -10.49
C ASN A 902 18.60 18.30 -9.08
N GLY A 903 18.20 19.30 -8.29
CA GLY A 903 18.79 19.53 -6.96
C GLY A 903 18.60 18.39 -5.96
N ALA A 904 17.50 17.65 -6.05
CA ALA A 904 17.27 16.45 -5.23
C ALA A 904 18.10 15.25 -5.70
N ASP A 905 18.36 15.11 -7.01
CA ASP A 905 19.23 14.06 -7.55
C ASP A 905 20.67 14.24 -7.05
N LEU A 906 21.17 15.48 -7.06
CA LEU A 906 22.50 15.83 -6.53
C LEU A 906 22.59 15.62 -5.01
N ALA A 907 21.55 16.00 -4.26
CA ALA A 907 21.45 15.69 -2.83
C ALA A 907 21.51 14.17 -2.57
N ASN A 908 20.84 13.38 -3.41
CA ASN A 908 20.83 11.93 -3.33
C ASN A 908 22.17 11.30 -3.72
N LEU A 909 22.86 11.82 -4.75
CA LEU A 909 24.22 11.41 -5.14
C LEU A 909 25.19 11.60 -3.96
N VAL A 910 25.19 12.80 -3.38
CA VAL A 910 26.05 13.15 -2.23
C VAL A 910 25.67 12.35 -0.97
N ASN A 911 24.42 11.90 -0.84
CA ASN A 911 23.98 10.99 0.21
C ASN A 911 24.48 9.54 -0.03
N ILE A 912 24.28 9.00 -1.24
CA ILE A 912 24.71 7.65 -1.63
C ILE A 912 26.23 7.51 -1.51
N ALA A 913 27.01 8.52 -1.91
CA ALA A 913 28.47 8.53 -1.77
C ALA A 913 28.91 8.46 -0.30
N ALA A 914 28.27 9.23 0.58
CA ALA A 914 28.56 9.18 2.02
C ALA A 914 28.16 7.85 2.68
N ILE A 915 27.04 7.25 2.26
CA ILE A 915 26.63 5.91 2.72
C ILE A 915 27.64 4.85 2.23
N LYS A 916 28.11 4.95 0.99
CA LYS A 916 29.15 4.06 0.42
C LYS A 916 30.46 4.18 1.21
N ALA A 917 30.93 5.41 1.48
CA ALA A 917 32.09 5.67 2.32
C ALA A 917 31.97 5.06 3.72
N ALA A 918 30.81 5.23 4.38
CA ALA A 918 30.56 4.66 5.70
C ALA A 918 30.54 3.12 5.70
N VAL A 919 29.98 2.49 4.66
CA VAL A 919 29.99 1.02 4.49
C VAL A 919 31.40 0.48 4.21
N GLU A 920 32.25 1.28 3.56
CA GLU A 920 33.67 0.96 3.29
C GLU A 920 34.61 1.31 4.46
N GLY A 921 34.10 1.90 5.54
CA GLY A 921 34.92 2.36 6.68
C GLY A 921 35.83 3.55 6.36
N SER A 922 35.54 4.31 5.30
CA SER A 922 36.31 5.49 4.90
C SER A 922 35.99 6.69 5.80
N GLU A 923 37.02 7.35 6.35
CA GLU A 923 36.86 8.58 7.17
C GLU A 923 36.44 9.81 6.36
N LYS A 924 36.64 9.77 5.04
CA LYS A 924 36.37 10.85 4.08
C LYS A 924 35.62 10.29 2.87
N VAL A 925 34.90 11.16 2.17
CA VAL A 925 34.31 10.86 0.86
C VAL A 925 35.33 11.19 -0.23
N ASN A 926 35.66 10.17 -1.03
CA ASN A 926 36.62 10.23 -2.13
C ASN A 926 35.91 10.31 -3.49
N ALA A 927 36.63 10.68 -4.56
CA ALA A 927 36.07 10.80 -5.92
C ALA A 927 35.45 9.48 -6.42
N ALA A 928 36.07 8.34 -6.11
CA ALA A 928 35.56 7.01 -6.46
C ALA A 928 34.16 6.71 -5.87
N GLN A 929 33.82 7.28 -4.72
CA GLN A 929 32.53 7.08 -4.05
C GLN A 929 31.44 7.99 -4.63
N LEU A 930 31.81 9.18 -5.11
CA LEU A 930 30.95 10.06 -5.90
C LEU A 930 30.69 9.49 -7.31
N GLU A 931 31.72 8.93 -7.96
CA GLU A 931 31.58 8.18 -9.21
C GLU A 931 30.65 6.96 -9.05
N PHE A 932 30.84 6.15 -8.01
CA PHE A 932 29.94 5.02 -7.71
C PHE A 932 28.49 5.49 -7.47
N ALA A 933 28.29 6.62 -6.78
CA ALA A 933 26.97 7.18 -6.55
C ALA A 933 26.31 7.69 -7.83
N LYS A 934 27.08 8.34 -8.71
CA LYS A 934 26.66 8.78 -10.05
C LYS A 934 26.27 7.58 -10.92
N ASP A 935 27.16 6.60 -11.06
CA ASP A 935 26.91 5.36 -11.83
C ASP A 935 25.65 4.65 -11.31
N ARG A 936 25.46 4.57 -9.99
CA ARG A 936 24.28 3.95 -9.36
C ARG A 936 22.97 4.71 -9.64
N ILE A 937 23.01 6.03 -9.86
CA ILE A 937 21.82 6.81 -10.22
C ILE A 937 21.53 6.72 -11.72
N ILE A 938 22.56 6.79 -12.58
CA ILE A 938 22.40 6.76 -14.05
C ILE A 938 22.04 5.35 -14.54
N MET A 939 22.78 4.33 -14.09
CA MET A 939 22.69 2.95 -14.60
C MET A 939 21.88 2.03 -13.67
N GLY A 940 21.58 2.47 -12.45
CA GLY A 940 20.94 1.65 -11.42
C GLY A 940 21.91 0.80 -10.59
N THR A 941 21.36 -0.02 -9.70
CA THR A 941 22.14 -0.87 -8.80
C THR A 941 22.75 -2.07 -9.51
N GLU A 942 24.05 -2.27 -9.25
CA GLU A 942 24.87 -3.40 -9.70
C GLU A 942 24.44 -4.73 -9.08
N ARG A 943 24.30 -5.78 -9.90
CA ARG A 943 23.72 -7.08 -9.51
C ARG A 943 24.78 -8.18 -9.42
N LYS A 944 25.78 -7.99 -8.56
CA LYS A 944 26.93 -8.90 -8.34
C LYS A 944 26.60 -10.38 -8.05
N THR A 945 25.37 -10.68 -7.65
CA THR A 945 24.90 -12.05 -7.36
C THR A 945 24.24 -12.75 -8.55
N MET A 946 24.12 -12.08 -9.70
CA MET A 946 23.47 -12.65 -10.88
C MET A 946 24.46 -13.51 -11.67
N PHE A 947 24.21 -14.83 -11.68
CA PHE A 947 24.99 -15.75 -12.50
C PHE A 947 24.71 -15.52 -14.00
N LEU A 948 25.77 -15.37 -14.79
CA LEU A 948 25.74 -15.30 -16.25
C LEU A 948 26.64 -16.41 -16.80
N SER A 949 26.18 -17.14 -17.82
CA SER A 949 27.05 -18.04 -18.57
C SER A 949 28.11 -17.25 -19.36
N GLU A 950 29.28 -17.84 -19.57
CA GLU A 950 30.35 -17.18 -20.34
C GLU A 950 29.93 -16.87 -21.79
N GLU A 951 29.02 -17.67 -22.36
CA GLU A 951 28.41 -17.37 -23.67
C GLU A 951 27.54 -16.10 -23.61
N SER A 952 26.73 -15.93 -22.56
CA SER A 952 25.90 -14.74 -22.37
C SER A 952 26.76 -13.51 -22.08
N LYS A 953 27.81 -13.63 -21.24
CA LYS A 953 28.79 -12.54 -21.04
C LYS A 953 29.49 -12.16 -22.34
N LYS A 954 29.93 -13.15 -23.12
CA LYS A 954 30.57 -12.94 -24.43
C LYS A 954 29.63 -12.20 -25.38
N LEU A 955 28.37 -12.60 -25.45
CA LEU A 955 27.36 -11.92 -26.28
C LEU A 955 27.16 -10.47 -25.84
N THR A 956 27.01 -10.21 -24.53
CA THR A 956 26.96 -8.85 -23.98
C THR A 956 28.23 -8.05 -24.28
N ALA A 957 29.42 -8.64 -24.17
CA ALA A 957 30.69 -7.97 -24.48
C ALA A 957 30.81 -7.55 -25.95
N TYR A 958 30.34 -8.37 -26.89
CA TYR A 958 30.27 -7.99 -28.31
C TYR A 958 29.17 -6.94 -28.57
N HIS A 959 28.03 -7.02 -27.87
CA HIS A 959 26.94 -6.04 -27.95
C HIS A 959 27.39 -4.64 -27.49
N GLU A 960 27.94 -4.51 -26.27
CA GLU A 960 28.47 -3.24 -25.75
C GLU A 960 29.65 -2.72 -26.59
N SER A 961 30.53 -3.62 -27.06
CA SER A 961 31.60 -3.23 -27.99
C SER A 961 31.05 -2.69 -29.31
N GLY A 962 29.91 -3.20 -29.79
CA GLY A 962 29.18 -2.67 -30.93
C GLY A 962 28.79 -1.21 -30.74
N HIS A 963 28.09 -0.90 -29.64
CA HIS A 963 27.73 0.48 -29.29
C HIS A 963 28.97 1.38 -29.14
N ALA A 964 30.03 0.88 -28.52
CA ALA A 964 31.26 1.64 -28.30
C ALA A 964 32.03 1.94 -29.60
N ILE A 965 32.23 0.94 -30.47
CA ILE A 965 32.93 1.14 -31.75
C ILE A 965 32.15 2.09 -32.67
N VAL A 966 30.82 2.01 -32.70
CA VAL A 966 30.00 2.98 -33.45
C VAL A 966 30.12 4.38 -32.84
N ALA A 967 29.99 4.53 -31.52
CA ALA A 967 30.08 5.84 -30.86
C ALA A 967 31.43 6.55 -31.07
N LEU A 968 32.54 5.81 -31.18
CA LEU A 968 33.86 6.39 -31.42
C LEU A 968 34.13 6.77 -32.88
N ASN A 969 33.47 6.11 -33.84
CA ASN A 969 33.73 6.28 -35.27
C ASN A 969 32.60 7.03 -36.01
N THR A 970 31.47 7.32 -35.34
CA THR A 970 30.33 8.05 -35.92
C THR A 970 30.39 9.53 -35.57
N ASP A 971 30.59 10.32 -36.63
CA ASP A 971 30.77 11.75 -36.62
C ASP A 971 29.55 12.49 -36.02
N GLY A 972 29.66 12.98 -34.78
CA GLY A 972 28.56 13.64 -34.06
C GLY A 972 27.83 12.78 -33.00
N ALA A 973 28.31 11.56 -32.72
CA ALA A 973 27.94 10.85 -31.49
C ALA A 973 28.51 11.58 -30.24
N HIS A 974 27.93 11.34 -29.06
CA HIS A 974 28.51 11.86 -27.83
C HIS A 974 29.72 11.01 -27.40
N PRO A 975 30.78 11.64 -26.83
CA PRO A 975 31.93 10.90 -26.31
C PRO A 975 31.53 9.81 -25.31
N ILE A 976 32.11 8.61 -25.49
CA ILE A 976 32.03 7.56 -24.47
C ILE A 976 32.68 8.07 -23.18
N HIS A 977 32.03 7.77 -22.06
CA HIS A 977 32.58 7.93 -20.72
C HIS A 977 33.02 6.57 -20.13
N LYS A 978 32.18 5.54 -20.24
CA LYS A 978 32.36 4.23 -19.60
C LYS A 978 31.61 3.15 -20.38
N ALA A 979 32.13 1.94 -20.46
CA ALA A 979 31.45 0.75 -20.97
C ALA A 979 31.55 -0.36 -19.92
N THR A 980 30.48 -1.13 -19.69
CA THR A 980 30.45 -2.21 -18.68
C THR A 980 29.61 -3.39 -19.15
N ILE A 981 30.04 -4.60 -18.84
CA ILE A 981 29.26 -5.83 -18.98
C ILE A 981 28.76 -6.37 -17.63
N VAL A 982 28.88 -5.56 -16.57
CA VAL A 982 28.35 -5.88 -15.24
C VAL A 982 26.86 -5.51 -15.20
N PRO A 983 25.94 -6.45 -14.88
CA PRO A 983 24.51 -6.17 -14.87
C PRO A 983 24.12 -5.07 -13.87
N ARG A 984 23.37 -4.07 -14.36
CA ARG A 984 22.91 -2.89 -13.59
C ARG A 984 21.41 -2.67 -13.83
N GLY A 985 20.64 -2.69 -12.75
CA GLY A 985 19.17 -2.58 -12.81
C GLY A 985 18.54 -3.71 -13.65
N SER A 986 17.96 -3.32 -14.79
CA SER A 986 17.37 -4.20 -15.80
C SER A 986 18.30 -4.54 -16.97
N ALA A 987 19.46 -3.87 -17.11
CA ALA A 987 20.39 -4.08 -18.21
C ALA A 987 21.49 -5.09 -17.86
N LEU A 988 21.97 -5.82 -18.87
CA LEU A 988 23.08 -6.79 -18.73
C LEU A 988 24.45 -6.11 -18.87
N GLY A 989 24.56 -5.14 -19.78
CA GLY A 989 25.69 -4.22 -19.93
C GLY A 989 25.18 -2.80 -20.21
N MET A 990 26.09 -1.84 -20.36
CA MET A 990 25.78 -0.48 -20.85
C MET A 990 27.04 0.28 -21.32
N VAL A 991 26.95 0.93 -22.48
CA VAL A 991 27.85 2.02 -22.89
C VAL A 991 27.26 3.38 -22.51
N THR A 992 27.86 4.05 -21.53
CA THR A 992 27.50 5.41 -21.12
C THR A 992 28.26 6.44 -21.96
N GLN A 993 27.52 7.31 -22.64
CA GLN A 993 28.03 8.52 -23.30
C GLN A 993 27.76 9.76 -22.43
N LEU A 994 28.66 10.74 -22.46
CA LEU A 994 28.45 12.04 -21.83
C LEU A 994 28.70 13.18 -22.83
N PRO A 995 27.81 14.19 -22.92
CA PRO A 995 28.04 15.36 -23.75
C PRO A 995 29.17 16.21 -23.17
N LEU A 996 29.87 16.97 -24.02
CA LEU A 996 30.98 17.83 -23.56
C LEU A 996 30.50 19.03 -22.74
N ASN A 997 29.32 19.56 -23.08
CA ASN A 997 28.64 20.70 -22.45
C ASN A 997 27.15 20.37 -22.34
N ASP A 998 26.38 21.10 -21.52
CA ASP A 998 24.92 21.00 -21.53
C ASP A 998 24.37 21.55 -22.88
N GLU A 999 23.80 20.69 -23.72
CA GLU A 999 23.27 21.07 -25.04
C GLU A 999 21.77 21.42 -24.95
N THR A 1000 21.39 22.64 -25.37
CA THR A 1000 19.99 23.09 -25.40
C THR A 1000 19.23 22.68 -26.67
N SER A 1001 19.93 22.25 -27.73
CA SER A 1001 19.34 21.84 -29.01
C SER A 1001 20.21 20.78 -29.69
N VAL A 1002 19.58 19.80 -30.34
CA VAL A 1002 20.27 18.67 -30.99
C VAL A 1002 20.08 18.71 -32.50
N SER A 1003 21.17 18.56 -33.26
CA SER A 1003 21.16 18.63 -34.74
C SER A 1003 20.72 17.32 -35.43
N LYS A 1004 20.25 17.41 -36.69
CA LYS A 1004 19.96 16.22 -37.55
C LYS A 1004 21.14 15.26 -37.62
N LYS A 1005 22.39 15.76 -37.61
CA LYS A 1005 23.60 14.93 -37.60
C LYS A 1005 23.77 14.15 -36.29
N GLN A 1006 23.59 14.79 -35.13
CA GLN A 1006 23.66 14.14 -33.83
C GLN A 1006 22.52 13.13 -33.62
N LEU A 1007 21.31 13.41 -34.11
CA LEU A 1007 20.20 12.44 -34.04
C LEU A 1007 20.45 11.21 -34.94
N LEU A 1008 20.96 11.40 -36.16
CA LEU A 1008 21.42 10.30 -37.01
C LEU A 1008 22.54 9.49 -36.33
N ALA A 1009 23.50 10.16 -35.68
CA ALA A 1009 24.56 9.49 -34.93
C ALA A 1009 24.04 8.68 -33.73
N ARG A 1010 22.98 9.14 -33.05
CA ARG A 1010 22.29 8.38 -31.99
C ARG A 1010 21.55 7.17 -32.56
N LEU A 1011 20.87 7.29 -33.70
CA LEU A 1011 20.27 6.14 -34.42
C LEU A 1011 21.32 5.09 -34.76
N ASP A 1012 22.47 5.52 -35.29
CA ASP A 1012 23.57 4.61 -35.64
C ASP A 1012 24.11 3.92 -34.37
N VAL A 1013 24.33 4.66 -33.28
CA VAL A 1013 24.73 4.08 -31.99
C VAL A 1013 23.73 3.03 -31.49
N CYS A 1014 22.41 3.30 -31.52
CA CYS A 1014 21.40 2.34 -31.07
C CYS A 1014 21.37 1.04 -31.89
N MET A 1015 21.76 1.08 -33.18
CA MET A 1015 21.89 -0.14 -33.99
C MET A 1015 23.18 -0.94 -33.68
N GLY A 1016 24.12 -0.37 -32.92
CA GLY A 1016 25.45 -0.92 -32.66
C GLY A 1016 25.46 -2.35 -32.12
N GLY A 1017 24.85 -2.61 -30.97
CA GLY A 1017 24.84 -3.93 -30.34
C GLY A 1017 24.14 -5.00 -31.16
N ARG A 1018 22.94 -4.68 -31.70
CA ARG A 1018 22.19 -5.56 -32.60
C ARG A 1018 23.01 -6.00 -33.82
N VAL A 1019 23.75 -5.09 -34.43
CA VAL A 1019 24.56 -5.38 -35.63
C VAL A 1019 25.87 -6.10 -35.27
N ALA A 1020 26.46 -5.83 -34.10
CA ALA A 1020 27.61 -6.57 -33.60
C ALA A 1020 27.27 -8.03 -33.29
N GLU A 1021 26.12 -8.30 -32.67
CA GLU A 1021 25.60 -9.66 -32.50
C GLU A 1021 25.51 -10.39 -33.86
N GLU A 1022 24.86 -9.78 -34.84
CA GLU A 1022 24.62 -10.40 -36.14
C GLU A 1022 25.89 -10.68 -36.95
N ILE A 1023 26.90 -9.79 -36.86
CA ILE A 1023 28.18 -9.98 -37.55
C ILE A 1023 28.98 -11.14 -36.94
N ILE A 1024 28.93 -11.31 -35.61
CA ILE A 1024 29.82 -12.22 -34.87
C ILE A 1024 29.20 -13.60 -34.62
N PHE A 1025 27.89 -13.67 -34.37
CA PHE A 1025 27.16 -14.92 -34.10
C PHE A 1025 26.27 -15.37 -35.27
N GLY A 1026 26.01 -14.48 -36.24
CA GLY A 1026 25.12 -14.75 -37.37
C GLY A 1026 23.65 -14.37 -37.11
N PRO A 1027 22.81 -14.32 -38.16
CA PRO A 1027 21.45 -13.78 -38.08
C PRO A 1027 20.49 -14.60 -37.21
N ASP A 1028 20.67 -15.92 -37.14
CA ASP A 1028 19.78 -16.81 -36.39
C ASP A 1028 20.07 -16.80 -34.86
N TYR A 1029 21.19 -16.20 -34.45
CA TYR A 1029 21.62 -16.09 -33.05
C TYR A 1029 21.43 -14.68 -32.46
N VAL A 1030 20.74 -13.80 -33.20
CA VAL A 1030 20.41 -12.43 -32.81
C VAL A 1030 19.35 -12.42 -31.70
N THR A 1031 19.63 -11.73 -30.59
CA THR A 1031 18.88 -11.90 -29.33
C THR A 1031 17.72 -10.91 -29.14
N THR A 1032 17.00 -11.07 -28.02
CA THR A 1032 16.05 -10.09 -27.49
C THR A 1032 16.71 -8.92 -26.75
N GLY A 1033 18.03 -8.94 -26.52
CA GLY A 1033 18.74 -7.93 -25.74
C GLY A 1033 18.57 -6.52 -26.30
N ALA A 1034 18.81 -6.33 -27.61
CA ALA A 1034 18.71 -5.04 -28.30
C ALA A 1034 17.29 -4.45 -28.43
N SER A 1035 16.30 -4.96 -27.68
CA SER A 1035 14.91 -4.49 -27.75
C SER A 1035 14.75 -3.04 -27.25
N THR A 1036 15.50 -2.65 -26.22
CA THR A 1036 15.57 -1.28 -25.68
C THR A 1036 16.15 -0.29 -26.69
N ASP A 1037 17.14 -0.70 -27.46
CA ASP A 1037 17.86 0.15 -28.40
C ASP A 1037 17.07 0.32 -29.69
N LEU A 1038 16.38 -0.75 -30.14
CA LEU A 1038 15.41 -0.69 -31.22
C LEU A 1038 14.19 0.18 -30.86
N GLN A 1039 13.69 0.13 -29.62
CA GLN A 1039 12.66 1.06 -29.14
C GLN A 1039 13.19 2.51 -29.20
N SER A 1040 14.36 2.77 -28.59
CA SER A 1040 14.98 4.09 -28.52
C SER A 1040 15.26 4.68 -29.90
N ALA A 1041 15.77 3.86 -30.84
CA ALA A 1041 15.97 4.26 -32.23
C ALA A 1041 14.64 4.60 -32.92
N THR A 1042 13.60 3.78 -32.71
CA THR A 1042 12.28 3.99 -33.31
C THR A 1042 11.65 5.30 -32.81
N GLU A 1043 11.75 5.60 -31.51
CA GLU A 1043 11.28 6.87 -30.93
C GLU A 1043 12.06 8.08 -31.50
N ILE A 1044 13.40 8.01 -31.56
CA ILE A 1044 14.22 9.08 -32.16
C ILE A 1044 13.83 9.32 -33.63
N ALA A 1045 13.66 8.26 -34.42
CA ALA A 1045 13.24 8.36 -35.81
C ALA A 1045 11.83 8.95 -35.94
N GLN A 1046 10.88 8.55 -35.09
CA GLN A 1046 9.53 9.12 -35.03
C GLN A 1046 9.56 10.61 -34.68
N TYR A 1047 10.35 11.06 -33.70
CA TYR A 1047 10.48 12.48 -33.37
C TYR A 1047 11.15 13.29 -34.51
N MET A 1048 12.18 12.75 -35.16
CA MET A 1048 12.81 13.37 -36.33
C MET A 1048 11.80 13.62 -37.46
N VAL A 1049 10.92 12.67 -37.75
CA VAL A 1049 9.94 12.77 -38.85
C VAL A 1049 8.72 13.62 -38.45
N SER A 1050 8.12 13.37 -37.28
CA SER A 1050 6.83 13.96 -36.88
C SER A 1050 6.94 15.31 -36.19
N SER A 1051 7.95 15.49 -35.33
CA SER A 1051 7.98 16.56 -34.33
C SER A 1051 8.98 17.64 -34.68
N TYR A 1052 10.13 17.25 -35.25
CA TYR A 1052 11.22 18.13 -35.64
C TYR A 1052 11.26 18.47 -37.14
N GLY A 1053 10.41 17.83 -37.97
CA GLY A 1053 10.31 18.12 -39.40
C GLY A 1053 11.61 17.85 -40.18
N MET A 1054 12.42 16.89 -39.73
CA MET A 1054 13.75 16.58 -40.31
C MET A 1054 13.68 15.62 -41.51
N SER A 1055 12.49 15.17 -41.92
CA SER A 1055 12.29 14.39 -43.14
C SER A 1055 12.03 15.31 -44.34
N ASP A 1056 12.78 15.11 -45.41
CA ASP A 1056 12.62 15.82 -46.67
C ASP A 1056 11.37 15.34 -47.45
N ALA A 1057 10.82 14.16 -47.11
CA ALA A 1057 9.61 13.57 -47.71
C ALA A 1057 8.29 13.97 -47.02
N ILE A 1058 8.36 14.46 -45.78
CA ILE A 1058 7.24 15.07 -45.03
C ILE A 1058 7.33 16.60 -45.06
N GLY A 1059 8.54 17.15 -45.02
CA GLY A 1059 8.83 18.57 -44.92
C GLY A 1059 8.93 19.08 -43.47
N PRO A 1060 9.29 20.36 -43.29
CA PRO A 1060 9.49 20.99 -41.98
C PRO A 1060 8.14 21.33 -41.31
N VAL A 1061 7.35 20.30 -40.99
CA VAL A 1061 6.00 20.43 -40.41
C VAL A 1061 5.96 19.72 -39.06
N HIS A 1062 5.46 20.41 -38.03
CA HIS A 1062 5.15 19.79 -36.75
C HIS A 1062 3.77 19.11 -36.82
N LEU A 1063 3.75 17.77 -36.77
CA LEU A 1063 2.54 16.97 -36.85
C LEU A 1063 1.93 16.75 -35.45
N LYS A 1064 0.63 17.03 -35.32
CA LYS A 1064 -0.13 16.76 -34.08
C LYS A 1064 -0.28 15.26 -33.86
N GLU A 1065 -0.46 14.83 -32.61
CA GLU A 1065 -0.58 13.44 -32.12
C GLU A 1065 -1.51 12.49 -32.91
N ARG A 1066 -2.38 13.01 -33.78
CA ARG A 1066 -3.30 12.22 -34.62
C ARG A 1066 -3.27 12.75 -36.06
N PRO A 1067 -2.25 12.40 -36.86
CA PRO A 1067 -2.27 12.64 -38.29
C PRO A 1067 -3.37 11.80 -38.97
N GLY A 1068 -3.79 12.18 -40.18
CA GLY A 1068 -4.68 11.34 -40.99
C GLY A 1068 -3.98 10.05 -41.42
N SER A 1069 -4.74 8.98 -41.70
CA SER A 1069 -4.19 7.64 -42.01
C SER A 1069 -3.15 7.64 -43.14
N GLU A 1070 -3.41 8.37 -44.23
CA GLU A 1070 -2.45 8.53 -45.35
C GLU A 1070 -1.12 9.17 -44.88
N MET A 1071 -1.20 10.17 -44.00
CA MET A 1071 -0.01 10.82 -43.44
C MET A 1071 0.70 9.89 -42.45
N GLN A 1072 -0.02 9.13 -41.63
CA GLN A 1072 0.59 8.13 -40.75
C GLN A 1072 1.38 7.09 -41.56
N THR A 1073 0.82 6.52 -42.63
CA THR A 1073 1.52 5.59 -43.52
C THR A 1073 2.80 6.19 -44.12
N ARG A 1074 2.82 7.49 -44.41
CA ARG A 1074 4.02 8.20 -44.89
C ARG A 1074 5.07 8.41 -43.79
N ILE A 1075 4.65 8.70 -42.54
CA ILE A 1075 5.55 8.77 -41.38
C ILE A 1075 6.19 7.40 -41.14
N ASP A 1076 5.38 6.34 -41.09
CA ASP A 1076 5.84 4.99 -40.79
C ASP A 1076 6.85 4.48 -41.83
N ALA A 1077 6.59 4.72 -43.12
CA ALA A 1077 7.50 4.38 -44.21
C ALA A 1077 8.85 5.12 -44.11
N GLU A 1078 8.84 6.40 -43.73
CA GLU A 1078 10.05 7.20 -43.54
C GLU A 1078 10.82 6.79 -42.28
N VAL A 1079 10.14 6.45 -41.19
CA VAL A 1079 10.75 5.91 -39.96
C VAL A 1079 11.45 4.59 -40.26
N VAL A 1080 10.78 3.65 -40.95
CA VAL A 1080 11.39 2.38 -41.39
C VAL A 1080 12.60 2.62 -42.30
N ARG A 1081 12.55 3.62 -43.20
CA ARG A 1081 13.71 4.00 -44.02
C ARG A 1081 14.88 4.50 -43.17
N LEU A 1082 14.65 5.44 -42.25
CA LEU A 1082 15.71 6.00 -41.39
C LEU A 1082 16.39 4.92 -40.53
N LEU A 1083 15.61 3.99 -39.97
CA LEU A 1083 16.11 2.87 -39.17
C LEU A 1083 16.93 1.89 -40.03
N LYS A 1084 16.45 1.56 -41.24
CA LYS A 1084 17.20 0.69 -42.16
C LYS A 1084 18.49 1.34 -42.63
N ASP A 1085 18.44 2.61 -43.03
CA ASP A 1085 19.63 3.36 -43.46
C ASP A 1085 20.68 3.45 -42.34
N ALA A 1086 20.26 3.53 -41.08
CA ALA A 1086 21.15 3.49 -39.91
C ALA A 1086 21.79 2.09 -39.73
N TYR A 1087 20.98 1.05 -39.74
CA TYR A 1087 21.44 -0.33 -39.66
C TYR A 1087 22.46 -0.67 -40.78
N ASP A 1088 22.19 -0.30 -42.03
CA ASP A 1088 23.07 -0.57 -43.18
C ASP A 1088 24.40 0.25 -43.10
N ARG A 1089 24.36 1.49 -42.59
CA ARG A 1089 25.58 2.27 -42.25
C ARG A 1089 26.42 1.56 -41.19
N VAL A 1090 25.79 1.15 -40.09
CA VAL A 1090 26.44 0.54 -38.94
C VAL A 1090 27.04 -0.82 -39.29
N LYS A 1091 26.34 -1.62 -40.12
CA LYS A 1091 26.83 -2.90 -40.64
C LYS A 1091 28.06 -2.74 -41.53
N SER A 1092 28.13 -1.64 -42.29
CA SER A 1092 29.31 -1.27 -43.07
C SER A 1092 30.48 -0.79 -42.18
N LEU A 1093 30.17 -0.02 -41.13
CA LEU A 1093 31.16 0.52 -40.20
C LEU A 1093 31.78 -0.56 -39.29
N LEU A 1094 30.96 -1.43 -38.70
CA LEU A 1094 31.45 -2.49 -37.81
C LEU A 1094 32.29 -3.53 -38.56
N LYS A 1095 31.93 -3.91 -39.80
CA LYS A 1095 32.78 -4.77 -40.65
C LYS A 1095 34.13 -4.13 -40.99
N LYS A 1096 34.19 -2.80 -41.19
CA LYS A 1096 35.45 -2.08 -41.38
C LYS A 1096 36.33 -2.09 -40.11
N HIS A 1097 35.73 -2.19 -38.93
CA HIS A 1097 36.39 -2.10 -37.63
C HIS A 1097 36.31 -3.42 -36.83
N GLU A 1098 36.15 -4.56 -37.50
CA GLU A 1098 35.91 -5.88 -36.91
C GLU A 1098 37.04 -6.32 -35.95
N LYS A 1099 38.30 -6.04 -36.30
CA LYS A 1099 39.46 -6.27 -35.41
C LYS A 1099 39.37 -5.46 -34.10
N SER A 1100 38.88 -4.23 -34.17
CA SER A 1100 38.67 -3.35 -33.01
C SER A 1100 37.49 -3.84 -32.15
N LEU A 1101 36.44 -4.38 -32.78
CA LEU A 1101 35.30 -4.98 -32.10
C LEU A 1101 35.73 -6.21 -31.28
N HIS A 1102 36.53 -7.11 -31.86
CA HIS A 1102 37.11 -8.24 -31.13
C HIS A 1102 38.00 -7.79 -29.97
N ALA A 1103 38.96 -6.89 -30.22
CA ALA A 1103 39.90 -6.42 -29.18
C ALA A 1103 39.19 -5.79 -27.98
N LEU A 1104 38.14 -4.99 -28.22
CA LEU A 1104 37.35 -4.38 -27.16
C LEU A 1104 36.48 -5.40 -26.41
N ALA A 1105 35.89 -6.38 -27.12
CA ALA A 1105 35.08 -7.43 -26.49
C ALA A 1105 35.91 -8.34 -25.59
N TYR A 1106 37.14 -8.69 -25.98
CA TYR A 1106 38.06 -9.44 -25.11
C TYR A 1106 38.47 -8.62 -23.88
N ALA A 1107 38.80 -7.34 -24.03
CA ALA A 1107 39.13 -6.48 -22.89
C ALA A 1107 37.95 -6.25 -21.92
N LEU A 1108 36.71 -6.22 -22.43
CA LEU A 1108 35.51 -6.20 -21.58
C LEU A 1108 35.30 -7.52 -20.83
N LEU A 1109 35.65 -8.67 -21.43
CA LEU A 1109 35.59 -9.97 -20.75
C LEU A 1109 36.68 -10.14 -19.67
N GLU A 1110 37.84 -9.50 -19.84
CA GLU A 1110 38.94 -9.55 -18.85
C GLU A 1110 38.74 -8.56 -17.69
N HIS A 1111 38.22 -7.36 -17.95
CA HIS A 1111 38.15 -6.28 -16.96
C HIS A 1111 36.73 -5.94 -16.47
N GLU A 1112 35.69 -6.52 -17.07
CA GLU A 1112 34.24 -6.29 -16.85
C GLU A 1112 33.74 -4.85 -17.10
N THR A 1113 34.58 -3.84 -16.95
CA THR A 1113 34.28 -2.40 -17.12
C THR A 1113 35.51 -1.67 -17.63
N LEU A 1114 35.33 -0.76 -18.60
CA LEU A 1114 36.38 0.06 -19.19
C LEU A 1114 35.98 1.54 -19.22
N ASN A 1115 36.90 2.42 -18.83
CA ASN A 1115 36.75 3.86 -18.92
C ASN A 1115 37.16 4.39 -20.31
N ALA A 1116 36.71 5.59 -20.67
CA ALA A 1116 36.98 6.21 -21.97
C ALA A 1116 38.47 6.27 -22.37
N GLU A 1117 39.38 6.38 -21.41
CA GLU A 1117 40.84 6.40 -21.68
C GLU A 1117 41.42 5.01 -21.92
N GLU A 1118 40.92 3.98 -21.23
CA GLU A 1118 41.31 2.59 -21.44
C GLU A 1118 40.81 2.11 -22.80
N ILE A 1119 39.56 2.40 -23.16
CA ILE A 1119 38.99 2.12 -24.48
C ILE A 1119 39.84 2.77 -25.59
N LYS A 1120 40.24 4.05 -25.42
CA LYS A 1120 41.15 4.74 -26.36
C LYS A 1120 42.56 4.15 -26.40
N ARG A 1121 43.03 3.55 -25.30
CA ARG A 1121 44.35 2.88 -25.24
C ARG A 1121 44.33 1.53 -25.96
N ILE A 1122 43.26 0.75 -25.79
CA ILE A 1122 43.03 -0.54 -26.47
C ILE A 1122 42.84 -0.36 -27.98
N LEU A 1123 42.17 0.73 -28.39
CA LEU A 1123 41.85 1.01 -29.78
C LEU A 1123 42.83 1.95 -30.50
N GLY A 1124 43.82 2.49 -29.77
CA GLY A 1124 44.88 3.30 -30.35
C GLY A 1124 45.88 2.47 -31.18
N PRO A 1125 46.70 3.09 -32.03
CA PRO A 1125 47.81 2.40 -32.66
C PRO A 1125 48.78 1.91 -31.59
N SER A 1126 49.02 0.60 -31.53
CA SER A 1126 49.85 -0.04 -30.51
C SER A 1126 51.22 0.61 -30.42
N GLN A 1127 51.54 1.22 -29.28
CA GLN A 1127 52.93 1.59 -28.97
C GLN A 1127 53.68 0.34 -28.52
N GLU A 1128 54.27 -0.36 -29.47
CA GLU A 1128 55.30 -1.37 -29.23
C GLU A 1128 56.45 -0.73 -28.45
N GLY A 1129 56.48 -0.90 -27.12
CA GLY A 1129 57.57 -0.34 -26.33
C GLY A 1129 57.35 -0.06 -24.85
N LYS A 1130 56.70 -0.95 -24.07
CA LYS A 1130 57.07 -1.23 -22.65
C LYS A 1130 56.33 -2.44 -22.04
N SER A 1131 56.96 -3.60 -22.21
CA SER A 1131 57.03 -4.74 -21.28
C SER A 1131 55.95 -4.91 -20.19
N SER A 1132 54.99 -5.80 -20.48
CA SER A 1132 54.47 -6.78 -19.51
C SER A 1132 54.48 -8.17 -20.16
N VAL A 1133 54.57 -9.23 -19.37
CA VAL A 1133 54.79 -10.60 -19.86
C VAL A 1133 53.51 -11.20 -20.42
N LEU A 1134 53.57 -11.75 -21.63
CA LEU A 1134 52.56 -12.65 -22.18
C LEU A 1134 52.81 -14.08 -21.66
N PRO A 1135 51.79 -14.83 -21.22
CA PRO A 1135 51.85 -16.29 -21.19
C PRO A 1135 51.71 -16.84 -22.62
N ASP A 1136 52.38 -17.95 -22.91
CA ASP A 1136 52.44 -18.53 -24.26
C ASP A 1136 51.06 -19.04 -24.74
N GLN A 1137 50.77 -18.83 -26.03
CA GLN A 1137 49.69 -19.51 -26.74
C GLN A 1137 50.28 -20.63 -27.60
N ASP A 1138 50.14 -21.86 -27.14
CA ASP A 1138 50.30 -23.08 -27.93
C ASP A 1138 49.37 -24.18 -27.39
N VAL A 1139 49.10 -25.20 -28.22
CA VAL A 1139 48.15 -26.31 -27.97
C VAL A 1139 46.67 -25.89 -27.94
N PHE A 1140 46.01 -25.95 -29.11
CA PHE A 1140 44.73 -26.66 -29.29
C PHE A 1140 44.36 -26.82 -30.78
N GLN A 1141 45.10 -27.67 -31.49
CA GLN A 1141 44.70 -28.30 -32.75
C GLN A 1141 45.35 -29.69 -32.83
N GLU A 1142 44.78 -30.59 -33.65
CA GLU A 1142 45.14 -32.02 -33.78
C GLU A 1142 44.86 -32.91 -32.54
N GLN A 1143 43.61 -33.39 -32.40
CA GLN A 1143 43.30 -34.78 -31.97
C GLN A 1143 41.79 -35.14 -32.09
N GLU A 1144 41.28 -35.23 -33.32
CA GLU A 1144 40.03 -35.96 -33.63
C GLU A 1144 40.22 -36.82 -34.90
N GLU A 1145 41.08 -37.84 -34.84
CA GLU A 1145 40.92 -39.02 -35.70
C GLU A 1145 41.65 -40.25 -35.09
N GLY A 1146 40.87 -41.27 -34.72
CA GLY A 1146 41.36 -42.64 -34.55
C GLY A 1146 41.91 -43.08 -33.18
N GLU A 1147 41.02 -43.49 -32.26
CA GLU A 1147 41.16 -44.85 -31.70
C GLU A 1147 39.81 -45.49 -31.36
N LEU A 1148 39.36 -46.39 -32.24
CA LEU A 1148 38.21 -47.27 -32.04
C LEU A 1148 38.73 -48.71 -32.11
N VAL A 1149 39.35 -49.22 -31.03
CA VAL A 1149 39.71 -50.64 -30.87
C VAL A 1149 40.06 -50.98 -29.41
N LEU A 1150 39.46 -52.08 -28.90
CA LEU A 1150 39.89 -52.93 -27.77
C LEU A 1150 40.33 -52.30 -26.41
N ALA A 1151 39.38 -52.21 -25.47
CA ALA A 1151 39.52 -52.78 -24.11
C ALA A 1151 38.13 -53.02 -23.46
#